data_AF-A0A379FUZ3-F1
#
_entry.id   AF-A0A379FUZ3-F1
#
_cell.length_a   1.000
_cell.length_b   1.000
_cell.length_c   1.000
_cell.angle_alpha   90.00
_cell.angle_beta   90.00
_cell.angle_gamma   90.00
#
_symmetry.space_group_name_H-M   'P 1'
#
loop_
_entity.id
_entity.type
_entity.pdbx_description
1 polymer ?
#
loop_
_entity_poly.entity_id
_entity_poly.type
_entity_poly.pdbx_seq_one_letter_code
_entity_poly.pdbx_strand_id
1 'polypeptide(L)'
;MQYLSKNIAHLFLLLIIFFGGQAIAAQPLWQILPETVNKSESDPREYKAIKLSNDMTVLLVSDAKATKSLAAVSIPVGSIENPNSQLGLAHYLEHMVLMGSKKYPEPSSFSEFLQKHGGSHNASTASHRTAYYFEVENGALKEATDRLADALAEPLLDPINADRERNAVNAELTMARSRDGMRIWQVRSETLNPLHPNSRFSGGNLETLKDKPNSKLQDELVGFYKQYYSANLMNAVLYGDQSIESLANIAQETFGRIPNFNASVPAVNIPAVTENEKGIIIHYVPAQPQKAIQIEFSIKNNMADFRSKSDNYISYLIGNRSPGTLADWLISQGLAEGISASASPNLDRNYGSFSIYVTLTDKGLQERDEIIAAIFSYLELIKNDGINKSYFDEIAKVLNLSFRYGSIVRDMNYIEWLSDQMIDVPVNHVLDSDYIADKYDPEAIKQRLSELSAQEARIWFISPNEPNNKKAYFVDAPYQVNKITAKQFKSWASLESKMNFKLPALNPYIADNLSLIKTSKAYKHPEFIYQDGNTRVLYMPSQYFADEPKASITLSLRSNQGDKDAKEQVTGSLLQYIASLKMDELQYQASVAGMSVSVSQGVGLQLNASGYTQHLPELFLSMTQLYLNFEPTEQELAQAKSWYKEQIEVANNAKAYELAMQPLQRINSVPYFEQEQRLAELDKISLQDITSYREMIVKSAALQALVFGNMTESQSIKTIKDAQQLLKSEGTNWWRGDIVVIDKNYLADFQKQGNSSDNALAEIFIPDGYSRIDGAVLSGILSKVIQPWFYDQLRTNEQLGYAVFAFKTGLGDQWGMGFLIQSNAKTPSYLNTRYQQFYLQALEKLKKLPIDEFNQYKQSIITEMNQPPQTFYEEVGRYSSDFSRNIFSFDTREKVIATLGSATKEQVIEYYENAVIKHKGLAVSSQVIGRGVDTKVGYAHLKDWVLYPTASQLQKILPIKEDAE
;
A
#
# COMPACT_ATOMS: atom_id res chain seq x y z
N MET A 1 90.86 19.04 -40.52
CA MET A 1 90.40 17.82 -39.82
C MET A 1 90.15 18.19 -38.36
N GLN A 2 88.87 18.28 -37.96
CA GLN A 2 88.30 18.45 -36.60
C GLN A 2 87.06 19.37 -36.69
N TYR A 3 86.02 18.93 -37.41
CA TYR A 3 84.71 19.59 -37.45
C TYR A 3 83.58 18.55 -37.52
N LEU A 4 83.68 17.52 -36.68
CA LEU A 4 82.68 16.45 -36.54
C LEU A 4 82.67 15.93 -35.10
N SER A 5 82.27 16.76 -34.13
CA SER A 5 81.97 16.25 -32.78
C SER A 5 81.01 17.11 -31.93
N LYS A 6 80.30 18.10 -32.49
CA LYS A 6 79.34 18.92 -31.69
C LYS A 6 77.87 18.81 -32.08
N ASN A 7 77.51 18.19 -33.21
CA ASN A 7 76.12 18.13 -33.68
C ASN A 7 75.38 16.80 -33.40
N ILE A 8 76.02 15.82 -32.74
CA ILE A 8 75.34 14.55 -32.36
C ILE A 8 74.79 14.62 -30.93
N ALA A 9 75.38 15.44 -30.05
CA ALA A 9 74.90 15.59 -28.67
C ALA A 9 73.63 16.45 -28.53
N HIS A 10 73.39 17.40 -29.44
CA HIS A 10 72.18 18.24 -29.39
C HIS A 10 70.95 17.58 -30.04
N LEU A 11 71.13 16.60 -30.95
CA LEU A 11 70.01 15.87 -31.53
C LEU A 11 69.47 14.78 -30.56
N PHE A 12 70.33 14.21 -29.71
CA PHE A 12 69.90 13.25 -28.68
C PHE A 12 69.22 13.90 -27.47
N LEU A 13 69.56 15.16 -27.13
CA LEU A 13 68.90 15.86 -26.01
C LEU A 13 67.51 16.43 -26.39
N LEU A 14 67.27 16.72 -27.67
CA LEU A 14 65.97 17.17 -28.18
C LEU A 14 64.97 16.03 -28.42
N LEU A 15 65.45 14.79 -28.58
CA LEU A 15 64.60 13.60 -28.73
C LEU A 15 64.15 13.00 -27.38
N ILE A 16 64.82 13.32 -26.26
CA ILE A 16 64.41 12.86 -24.92
C ILE A 16 63.37 13.80 -24.26
N ILE A 17 63.21 15.03 -24.75
CA ILE A 17 62.19 15.97 -24.22
C ILE A 17 60.83 15.81 -24.92
N PHE A 18 60.75 15.12 -26.08
CA PHE A 18 59.47 14.82 -26.75
C PHE A 18 58.86 13.44 -26.39
N PHE A 19 59.54 12.64 -25.58
CA PHE A 19 59.03 11.38 -24.99
C PHE A 19 58.95 11.45 -23.46
N GLY A 20 58.69 12.64 -22.91
CA GLY A 20 58.04 12.73 -21.60
C GLY A 20 56.64 12.15 -21.76
N GLY A 21 56.50 10.84 -21.54
CA GLY A 21 55.23 10.16 -21.58
C GLY A 21 54.24 10.95 -20.74
N GLN A 22 53.26 11.57 -21.40
CA GLN A 22 51.99 11.78 -20.75
C GLN A 22 51.54 10.37 -20.37
N ALA A 23 51.69 10.02 -19.10
CA ALA A 23 50.83 9.03 -18.51
C ALA A 23 49.43 9.56 -18.80
N ILE A 24 48.79 9.01 -19.84
CA ILE A 24 47.36 9.14 -20.03
C ILE A 24 46.82 8.49 -18.77
N ALA A 25 46.56 9.30 -17.75
CA ALA A 25 45.81 8.86 -16.59
C ALA A 25 44.50 8.35 -17.19
N ALA A 26 44.31 7.03 -17.17
CA ALA A 26 43.07 6.41 -17.62
C ALA A 26 41.96 7.17 -16.90
N GLN A 27 41.00 7.71 -17.66
CA GLN A 27 39.89 8.41 -17.03
C GLN A 27 39.24 7.46 -16.04
N PRO A 28 38.95 7.93 -14.81
CA PRO A 28 38.35 7.07 -13.80
C PRO A 28 37.03 6.53 -14.35
N LEU A 29 36.80 5.23 -14.17
CA LEU A 29 35.64 4.54 -14.74
C LEU A 29 34.30 5.15 -14.26
N TRP A 30 34.32 5.78 -13.08
CA TRP A 30 33.24 6.56 -12.51
C TRP A 30 33.79 7.76 -11.73
N GLN A 31 32.96 8.78 -11.51
CA GLN A 31 33.31 9.99 -10.77
C GLN A 31 32.27 10.23 -9.67
N ILE A 32 32.73 10.56 -8.47
CA ILE A 32 31.82 10.98 -7.38
C ILE A 32 31.25 12.35 -7.73
N LEU A 33 29.93 12.51 -7.65
CA LEU A 33 29.29 13.80 -7.80
C LEU A 33 29.65 14.71 -6.61
N PRO A 34 29.93 16.01 -6.84
CA PRO A 34 30.36 16.91 -5.77
C PRO A 34 29.27 17.15 -4.72
N GLU A 35 28.01 16.96 -5.08
CA GLU A 35 26.87 17.10 -4.18
C GLU A 35 26.85 16.02 -3.09
N THR A 36 26.60 16.44 -1.85
CA THR A 36 26.36 15.52 -0.73
C THR A 36 24.87 15.29 -0.59
N VAL A 37 24.46 14.03 -0.48
CA VAL A 37 23.06 13.65 -0.23
C VAL A 37 22.66 14.06 1.18
N ASN A 38 21.63 14.90 1.30
CA ASN A 38 21.08 15.31 2.58
C ASN A 38 20.32 14.14 3.19
N LYS A 39 20.76 13.65 4.35
CA LYS A 39 20.10 12.58 5.11
C LYS A 39 19.78 13.04 6.52
N SER A 40 18.89 12.32 7.20
CA SER A 40 18.65 12.51 8.63
C SER A 40 19.93 12.28 9.45
N GLU A 41 20.12 13.05 10.52
CA GLU A 41 21.19 12.82 11.49
C GLU A 41 21.09 11.43 12.14
N SER A 42 19.88 10.89 12.25
CA SER A 42 19.61 9.57 12.82
C SER A 42 19.79 8.44 11.81
N ASP A 43 20.05 8.74 10.52
CA ASP A 43 20.21 7.72 9.49
C ASP A 43 21.67 7.21 9.46
N PRO A 44 21.93 5.95 9.86
CA PRO A 44 23.28 5.40 9.91
C PRO A 44 23.86 5.06 8.53
N ARG A 45 23.04 5.03 7.47
CA ARG A 45 23.44 4.57 6.13
C ARG A 45 24.34 5.57 5.43
N GLU A 46 25.26 5.07 4.61
CA GLU A 46 26.12 5.93 3.80
C GLU A 46 25.53 6.10 2.40
N TYR A 47 25.60 7.33 1.87
CA TYR A 47 25.07 7.69 0.57
C TYR A 47 26.16 8.36 -0.27
N LYS A 48 26.33 7.89 -1.52
CA LYS A 48 27.14 8.59 -2.52
C LYS A 48 26.48 8.51 -3.88
N ALA A 49 26.38 9.65 -4.55
CA ALA A 49 26.03 9.70 -5.94
C ALA A 49 27.30 9.68 -6.80
N ILE A 50 27.30 8.83 -7.83
CA ILE A 50 28.39 8.73 -8.80
C ILE A 50 27.84 8.92 -10.21
N LYS A 51 28.70 9.39 -11.11
CA LYS A 51 28.46 9.40 -12.54
C LYS A 51 29.36 8.37 -13.21
N LEU A 52 28.78 7.44 -13.95
CA LEU A 52 29.52 6.43 -14.69
C LEU A 52 30.07 6.99 -16.00
N SER A 53 31.01 6.28 -16.63
CA SER A 53 31.61 6.68 -17.92
C SER A 53 30.61 6.78 -19.08
N ASN A 54 29.42 6.17 -18.96
CA ASN A 54 28.33 6.23 -19.94
C ASN A 54 27.30 7.33 -19.62
N ASP A 55 27.65 8.29 -18.75
CA ASP A 55 26.83 9.40 -18.25
C ASP A 55 25.64 9.04 -17.36
N MET A 56 25.45 7.76 -17.00
CA MET A 56 24.43 7.36 -16.04
C MET A 56 24.77 7.87 -14.63
N THR A 57 23.76 8.37 -13.92
CA THR A 57 23.89 8.72 -12.50
C THR A 57 23.42 7.56 -11.63
N VAL A 58 24.22 7.19 -10.62
CA VAL A 58 23.91 6.10 -9.70
C VAL A 58 24.00 6.57 -8.26
N LEU A 59 22.94 6.38 -7.49
CA LEU A 59 22.94 6.56 -6.04
C LEU A 59 23.32 5.25 -5.36
N LEU A 60 24.42 5.26 -4.62
CA LEU A 60 24.92 4.13 -3.84
C LEU A 60 24.49 4.31 -2.39
N VAL A 61 23.84 3.31 -1.83
CA VAL A 61 23.35 3.29 -0.45
C VAL A 61 23.96 2.08 0.27
N SER A 62 24.94 2.35 1.13
CA SER A 62 25.57 1.33 1.96
C SER A 62 24.89 1.27 3.32
N ASP A 63 24.26 0.14 3.62
CA ASP A 63 23.64 -0.17 4.90
C ASP A 63 24.21 -1.48 5.45
N ALA A 64 25.16 -1.40 6.39
CA ALA A 64 25.75 -2.57 7.03
C ALA A 64 24.73 -3.48 7.75
N LYS A 65 23.50 -3.00 7.99
CA LYS A 65 22.39 -3.75 8.59
C LYS A 65 21.33 -4.19 7.56
N ALA A 66 21.61 -4.05 6.26
CA ALA A 66 20.70 -4.44 5.19
C ALA A 66 20.32 -5.93 5.33
N THR A 67 19.02 -6.20 5.43
CA THR A 67 18.49 -7.57 5.47
C THR A 67 18.35 -8.19 4.08
N LYS A 68 18.24 -7.35 3.05
CA LYS A 68 18.26 -7.65 1.63
C LYS A 68 18.94 -6.48 0.90
N SER A 69 19.46 -6.79 -0.29
CA SER A 69 19.97 -5.79 -1.21
C SER A 69 18.93 -5.47 -2.27
N LEU A 70 18.93 -4.23 -2.75
CA LEU A 70 17.92 -3.69 -3.67
C LEU A 70 18.63 -2.99 -4.83
N ALA A 71 18.01 -2.99 -6.00
CA ALA A 71 18.41 -2.10 -7.07
C ALA A 71 17.21 -1.58 -7.83
N ALA A 72 17.34 -0.37 -8.37
CA ALA A 72 16.36 0.23 -9.26
C ALA A 72 17.05 0.96 -10.42
N VAL A 73 16.38 1.02 -11.56
CA VAL A 73 16.71 1.90 -12.68
C VAL A 73 15.44 2.58 -13.15
N SER A 74 15.46 3.92 -13.23
CA SER A 74 14.37 4.73 -13.76
C SER A 74 14.82 5.49 -15.01
N ILE A 75 13.88 5.69 -15.93
CA ILE A 75 14.05 6.45 -17.18
C ILE A 75 12.92 7.48 -17.24
N PRO A 76 13.20 8.76 -17.52
CA PRO A 76 12.19 9.84 -17.60
C PRO A 76 11.37 9.81 -18.91
N VAL A 77 11.01 8.61 -19.35
CA VAL A 77 10.23 8.31 -20.55
C VAL A 77 9.12 7.34 -20.17
N GLY A 78 7.88 7.68 -20.53
CA GLY A 78 6.71 6.89 -20.19
C GLY A 78 5.67 6.91 -21.30
N SER A 79 4.39 6.76 -20.95
CA SER A 79 3.31 6.70 -21.94
C SER A 79 3.09 8.01 -22.71
N ILE A 80 3.60 9.15 -22.22
CA ILE A 80 3.59 10.43 -22.94
C ILE A 80 4.41 10.35 -24.25
N GLU A 81 5.42 9.50 -24.31
CA GLU A 81 6.25 9.33 -25.51
C GLU A 81 5.68 8.32 -26.51
N ASN A 82 4.60 7.61 -26.16
CA ASN A 82 4.00 6.62 -27.06
C ASN A 82 3.73 7.23 -28.44
N PRO A 83 4.12 6.57 -29.54
CA PRO A 83 3.70 7.01 -30.86
C PRO A 83 2.19 6.79 -31.00
N ASN A 84 1.51 7.68 -31.74
CA ASN A 84 0.07 7.52 -31.99
C ASN A 84 -0.25 6.21 -32.74
N SER A 85 0.74 5.65 -33.44
CA SER A 85 0.67 4.35 -34.09
C SER A 85 0.77 3.17 -33.12
N GLN A 86 1.20 3.31 -31.87
CA GLN A 86 1.28 2.20 -30.90
C GLN A 86 1.03 2.71 -29.47
N LEU A 87 -0.22 2.98 -29.11
CA LEU A 87 -0.54 3.37 -27.73
C LEU A 87 -0.28 2.20 -26.77
N GLY A 88 0.47 2.45 -25.70
CA GLY A 88 0.99 1.43 -24.79
C GLY A 88 2.39 0.92 -25.12
N LEU A 89 3.10 1.49 -26.10
CA LEU A 89 4.42 0.99 -26.51
C LEU A 89 5.48 1.08 -25.40
N ALA A 90 5.47 2.12 -24.56
CA ALA A 90 6.38 2.25 -23.43
C ALA A 90 6.18 1.08 -22.42
N HIS A 91 4.92 0.79 -22.07
CA HIS A 91 4.57 -0.31 -21.18
C HIS A 91 4.87 -1.68 -21.82
N TYR A 92 4.64 -1.81 -23.12
CA TYR A 92 4.99 -3.03 -23.84
C TYR A 92 6.51 -3.25 -23.91
N LEU A 93 7.30 -2.19 -24.09
CA LEU A 93 8.76 -2.27 -24.04
C LEU A 93 9.26 -2.67 -22.64
N GLU A 94 8.61 -2.20 -21.59
CA GLU A 94 8.90 -2.59 -20.20
C GLU A 94 8.87 -4.12 -20.02
N HIS A 95 7.82 -4.78 -20.50
CA HIS A 95 7.75 -6.23 -20.52
C HIS A 95 8.86 -6.85 -21.38
N MET A 96 9.04 -6.34 -22.59
CA MET A 96 9.91 -6.95 -23.60
C MET A 96 11.41 -6.89 -23.26
N VAL A 97 11.83 -5.86 -22.52
CA VAL A 97 13.21 -5.73 -22.02
C VAL A 97 13.59 -6.91 -21.12
N LEU A 98 12.65 -7.46 -20.37
CA LEU A 98 12.89 -8.57 -19.45
C LEU A 98 12.78 -9.95 -20.11
N MET A 99 12.40 -10.05 -21.38
CA MET A 99 12.20 -11.33 -22.10
C MET A 99 13.48 -11.89 -22.74
N GLY A 100 14.59 -11.79 -22.01
CA GLY A 100 15.89 -12.28 -22.43
C GLY A 100 16.76 -11.21 -23.07
N SER A 101 18.06 -11.33 -22.80
CA SER A 101 19.11 -10.41 -23.23
C SER A 101 20.27 -11.18 -23.85
N LYS A 102 21.23 -10.49 -24.45
CA LYS A 102 22.36 -11.13 -25.14
C LYS A 102 23.18 -12.06 -24.24
N LYS A 103 23.44 -11.67 -22.98
CA LYS A 103 24.18 -12.51 -22.02
C LYS A 103 23.29 -13.55 -21.35
N TYR A 104 22.00 -13.25 -21.21
CA TYR A 104 21.00 -14.09 -20.55
C TYR A 104 19.79 -14.30 -21.47
N PRO A 105 19.93 -15.16 -22.51
CA PRO A 105 18.92 -15.25 -23.58
C PRO A 105 17.60 -15.89 -23.15
N GLU A 106 17.59 -16.64 -22.05
CA GLU A 106 16.38 -17.28 -21.53
C GLU A 106 15.42 -16.24 -20.92
N PRO A 107 14.14 -16.15 -21.36
CA PRO A 107 13.19 -15.14 -20.86
C PRO A 107 12.93 -15.19 -19.35
N SER A 108 13.11 -16.35 -18.72
CA SER A 108 12.93 -16.53 -17.27
C SER A 108 14.22 -16.32 -16.46
N SER A 109 15.35 -15.99 -17.09
CA SER A 109 16.66 -15.98 -16.42
C SER A 109 16.71 -15.06 -15.20
N PHE A 110 16.13 -13.87 -15.29
CA PHE A 110 16.13 -12.89 -14.20
C PHE A 110 15.18 -13.28 -13.08
N SER A 111 13.92 -13.62 -13.42
CA SER A 111 12.90 -14.00 -12.45
C SER A 111 13.24 -15.30 -11.71
N GLU A 112 13.76 -16.32 -12.40
CA GLU A 112 14.22 -17.56 -11.76
C GLU A 112 15.43 -17.34 -10.86
N PHE A 113 16.38 -16.48 -11.28
CA PHE A 113 17.54 -16.18 -10.45
C PHE A 113 17.13 -15.55 -9.13
N LEU A 114 16.27 -14.53 -9.17
CA LEU A 114 15.77 -13.85 -7.97
C LEU A 114 15.00 -14.82 -7.07
N GLN A 115 14.10 -15.63 -7.64
CA GLN A 115 13.33 -16.61 -6.86
C GLN A 115 14.24 -17.61 -6.12
N LYS A 116 15.34 -18.03 -6.72
CA LYS A 116 16.33 -18.95 -6.11
C LYS A 116 17.19 -18.30 -5.02
N HIS A 117 17.23 -16.97 -4.93
CA HIS A 117 18.05 -16.21 -3.99
C HIS A 117 17.20 -15.26 -3.13
N GLY A 118 16.01 -15.72 -2.72
CA GLY A 118 15.15 -15.01 -1.77
C GLY A 118 14.63 -13.65 -2.25
N GLY A 119 14.68 -13.40 -3.56
CA GLY A 119 14.39 -12.12 -4.20
C GLY A 119 13.12 -12.11 -5.04
N SER A 120 12.76 -10.92 -5.50
CA SER A 120 11.67 -10.68 -6.46
C SER A 120 11.96 -9.39 -7.24
N HIS A 121 11.24 -9.17 -8.34
CA HIS A 121 11.33 -7.92 -9.10
C HIS A 121 9.93 -7.43 -9.47
N ASN A 122 9.88 -6.16 -9.85
CA ASN A 122 8.75 -5.59 -10.54
C ASN A 122 9.24 -4.49 -11.49
N ALA A 123 8.34 -4.00 -12.32
CA ALA A 123 8.55 -2.83 -13.14
C ALA A 123 7.23 -2.05 -13.25
N SER A 124 7.32 -0.79 -13.64
CA SER A 124 6.17 0.07 -13.73
C SER A 124 6.36 1.18 -14.77
N THR A 125 5.36 1.36 -15.62
CA THR A 125 5.30 2.43 -16.61
C THR A 125 4.24 3.46 -16.24
N ALA A 126 4.68 4.65 -15.88
CA ALA A 126 3.83 5.81 -15.62
C ALA A 126 3.73 6.71 -16.87
N SER A 127 3.00 7.82 -16.77
CA SER A 127 2.93 8.80 -17.87
C SER A 127 4.29 9.39 -18.23
N HIS A 128 5.10 9.72 -17.22
CA HIS A 128 6.32 10.50 -17.38
C HIS A 128 7.60 9.68 -17.23
N ARG A 129 7.53 8.41 -16.80
CA ARG A 129 8.70 7.55 -16.53
C ARG A 129 8.42 6.06 -16.70
N THR A 130 9.49 5.27 -16.78
CA THR A 130 9.49 3.79 -16.69
C THR A 130 10.54 3.38 -15.66
N ALA A 131 10.21 2.47 -14.74
CA ALA A 131 11.10 2.02 -13.67
C ALA A 131 11.17 0.49 -13.60
N TYR A 132 12.36 -0.04 -13.29
CA TYR A 132 12.64 -1.46 -13.07
C TYR A 132 13.35 -1.61 -11.74
N TYR A 133 12.90 -2.54 -10.90
CA TYR A 133 13.47 -2.68 -9.55
C TYR A 133 13.34 -4.10 -9.00
N PHE A 134 14.27 -4.47 -8.13
CA PHE A 134 14.29 -5.79 -7.50
C PHE A 134 14.84 -5.74 -6.08
N GLU A 135 14.56 -6.81 -5.35
CA GLU A 135 15.21 -7.17 -4.09
C GLU A 135 15.81 -8.57 -4.18
N VAL A 136 16.91 -8.81 -3.46
CA VAL A 136 17.62 -10.10 -3.45
C VAL A 136 18.43 -10.28 -2.16
N GLU A 137 18.81 -11.51 -1.82
CA GLU A 137 19.82 -11.77 -0.77
C GLU A 137 21.13 -11.01 -1.04
N ASN A 138 21.76 -10.45 0.00
CA ASN A 138 22.92 -9.56 -0.12
C ASN A 138 24.07 -10.17 -0.94
N GLY A 139 24.34 -11.45 -0.76
CA GLY A 139 25.40 -12.17 -1.48
C GLY A 139 25.17 -12.34 -2.98
N ALA A 140 23.95 -12.07 -3.47
CA ALA A 140 23.56 -12.24 -4.88
C ALA A 140 23.28 -10.91 -5.60
N LEU A 141 23.56 -9.75 -4.96
CA LEU A 141 23.31 -8.42 -5.53
C LEU A 141 23.99 -8.23 -6.88
N LYS A 142 25.26 -8.61 -6.99
CA LYS A 142 26.06 -8.39 -8.22
C LYS A 142 25.44 -9.13 -9.41
N GLU A 143 25.16 -10.42 -9.26
CA GLU A 143 24.59 -11.25 -10.32
C GLU A 143 23.15 -10.86 -10.69
N ALA A 144 22.35 -10.39 -9.73
CA ALA A 144 21.02 -9.84 -10.01
C ALA A 144 21.12 -8.53 -10.80
N THR A 145 22.00 -7.62 -10.37
CA THR A 145 22.24 -6.33 -11.05
C THR A 145 22.78 -6.55 -12.47
N ASP A 146 23.66 -7.53 -12.67
CA ASP A 146 24.22 -7.86 -13.97
C ASP A 146 23.17 -8.33 -14.98
N ARG A 147 22.14 -9.07 -14.52
CA ARG A 147 21.01 -9.49 -15.36
C ARG A 147 20.11 -8.32 -15.74
N LEU A 148 19.74 -7.47 -14.78
CA LEU A 148 18.95 -6.28 -15.07
C LEU A 148 19.70 -5.32 -16.02
N ALA A 149 20.99 -5.09 -15.76
CA ALA A 149 21.81 -4.23 -16.60
C ALA A 149 21.94 -4.77 -18.03
N ASP A 150 22.08 -6.09 -18.21
CA ASP A 150 22.15 -6.69 -19.55
C ASP A 150 20.81 -6.62 -20.30
N ALA A 151 19.70 -6.84 -19.59
CA ALA A 151 18.35 -6.64 -20.11
C ALA A 151 18.16 -5.20 -20.64
N LEU A 152 18.62 -4.20 -19.89
CA LEU A 152 18.53 -2.79 -20.30
C LEU A 152 19.56 -2.40 -21.37
N ALA A 153 20.70 -3.09 -21.46
CA ALA A 153 21.78 -2.75 -22.37
C ALA A 153 21.65 -3.39 -23.77
N GLU A 154 21.29 -4.67 -23.81
CA GLU A 154 21.21 -5.47 -25.03
C GLU A 154 20.02 -6.47 -24.96
N PRO A 155 18.76 -5.99 -24.86
CA PRO A 155 17.59 -6.87 -24.88
C PRO A 155 17.46 -7.54 -26.24
N LEU A 156 16.99 -8.79 -26.27
CA LEU A 156 16.77 -9.51 -27.52
C LEU A 156 15.60 -8.94 -28.31
N LEU A 157 14.55 -8.48 -27.61
CA LEU A 157 13.28 -8.03 -28.18
C LEU A 157 12.74 -9.04 -29.21
N ASP A 158 12.78 -10.34 -28.88
CA ASP A 158 12.42 -11.43 -29.80
C ASP A 158 10.95 -11.32 -30.27
N PRO A 159 10.67 -11.25 -31.59
CA PRO A 159 9.33 -11.21 -32.13
C PRO A 159 8.40 -12.37 -31.68
N ILE A 160 8.96 -13.53 -31.32
CA ILE A 160 8.18 -14.67 -30.82
C ILE A 160 7.62 -14.38 -29.42
N ASN A 161 8.48 -13.87 -28.52
CA ASN A 161 8.06 -13.49 -27.17
C ASN A 161 7.16 -12.23 -27.19
N ALA A 162 7.35 -11.37 -28.19
CA ALA A 162 6.55 -10.17 -28.42
C ALA A 162 5.04 -10.46 -28.43
N ASP A 163 4.59 -11.43 -29.24
CA ASP A 163 3.16 -11.75 -29.31
C ASP A 163 2.62 -12.30 -27.97
N ARG A 164 3.43 -13.07 -27.24
CA ARG A 164 3.08 -13.59 -25.92
C ARG A 164 2.92 -12.47 -24.90
N GLU A 165 3.89 -11.57 -24.81
CA GLU A 165 3.88 -10.47 -23.85
C GLU A 165 2.81 -9.43 -24.18
N ARG A 166 2.46 -9.25 -25.46
CA ARG A 166 1.30 -8.42 -25.83
C ARG A 166 0.00 -8.98 -25.21
N ASN A 167 -0.16 -10.30 -25.20
CA ASN A 167 -1.30 -10.93 -24.52
C ASN A 167 -1.22 -10.74 -23.00
N ALA A 168 -0.02 -10.76 -22.41
CA ALA A 168 0.19 -10.47 -20.99
C ALA A 168 -0.23 -9.03 -20.63
N VAL A 169 0.25 -8.02 -21.37
CA VAL A 169 -0.15 -6.61 -21.23
C VAL A 169 -1.66 -6.46 -21.33
N ASN A 170 -2.29 -7.07 -22.35
CA ASN A 170 -3.74 -7.03 -22.48
C ASN A 170 -4.46 -7.67 -21.28
N ALA A 171 -3.95 -8.80 -20.78
CA ALA A 171 -4.53 -9.49 -19.64
C ALA A 171 -4.43 -8.63 -18.37
N GLU A 172 -3.27 -8.02 -18.12
CA GLU A 172 -3.07 -7.10 -17.00
C GLU A 172 -4.04 -5.92 -17.05
N LEU A 173 -4.10 -5.22 -18.17
CA LEU A 173 -5.02 -4.09 -18.32
C LEU A 173 -6.48 -4.54 -18.22
N THR A 174 -6.82 -5.73 -18.72
CA THR A 174 -8.16 -6.32 -18.57
C THR A 174 -8.51 -6.59 -17.10
N MET A 175 -7.55 -7.00 -16.28
CA MET A 175 -7.74 -7.15 -14.82
C MET A 175 -7.92 -5.80 -14.13
N ALA A 176 -7.16 -4.80 -14.56
CA ALA A 176 -7.13 -3.49 -13.93
C ALA A 176 -8.34 -2.62 -14.30
N ARG A 177 -8.98 -2.87 -15.46
CA ARG A 177 -10.05 -2.02 -16.03
C ARG A 177 -11.30 -1.85 -15.16
N SER A 178 -11.55 -2.78 -14.23
CA SER A 178 -12.68 -2.70 -13.29
C SER A 178 -12.38 -1.86 -12.05
N ARG A 179 -11.11 -1.48 -11.81
CA ARG A 179 -10.71 -0.66 -10.66
C ARG A 179 -11.06 0.80 -10.94
N ASP A 180 -11.73 1.47 -10.00
CA ASP A 180 -12.12 2.87 -10.13
C ASP A 180 -10.93 3.80 -10.44
N GLY A 181 -9.73 3.53 -9.90
CA GLY A 181 -8.52 4.30 -10.25
C GLY A 181 -8.20 4.31 -11.75
N MET A 182 -8.23 3.14 -12.41
CA MET A 182 -7.99 3.06 -13.86
C MET A 182 -9.12 3.68 -14.68
N ARG A 183 -10.35 3.53 -14.20
CA ARG A 183 -11.55 4.08 -14.84
C ARG A 183 -11.54 5.61 -14.81
N ILE A 184 -11.29 6.19 -13.63
CA ILE A 184 -11.15 7.64 -13.44
C ILE A 184 -9.97 8.17 -14.26
N TRP A 185 -8.83 7.48 -14.27
CA TRP A 185 -7.67 7.89 -15.07
C TRP A 185 -7.99 7.97 -16.57
N GLN A 186 -8.70 6.98 -17.12
CA GLN A 186 -9.08 6.99 -18.53
C GLN A 186 -10.12 8.07 -18.84
N VAL A 187 -11.13 8.27 -17.97
CA VAL A 187 -12.09 9.39 -18.11
C VAL A 187 -11.36 10.74 -18.04
N ARG A 188 -10.37 10.88 -17.13
CA ARG A 188 -9.56 12.09 -17.01
C ARG A 188 -8.84 12.33 -18.34
N SER A 189 -8.15 11.33 -18.85
CA SER A 189 -7.42 11.39 -20.13
C SER A 189 -8.33 11.85 -21.27
N GLU A 190 -9.52 11.26 -21.43
CA GLU A 190 -10.49 11.63 -22.47
C GLU A 190 -11.12 13.02 -22.32
N THR A 191 -10.95 13.64 -21.15
CA THR A 191 -11.50 14.97 -20.84
C THR A 191 -10.42 16.03 -20.65
N LEU A 192 -9.15 15.71 -20.90
CA LEU A 192 -8.06 16.67 -21.06
C LEU A 192 -8.11 17.30 -22.47
N ASN A 193 -7.24 18.29 -22.71
CA ASN A 193 -6.98 18.81 -24.05
C ASN A 193 -6.62 17.64 -24.98
N PRO A 194 -7.39 17.36 -26.05
CA PRO A 194 -7.13 16.22 -26.94
C PRO A 194 -5.76 16.27 -27.64
N LEU A 195 -5.14 17.44 -27.74
CA LEU A 195 -3.80 17.60 -28.30
C LEU A 195 -2.70 17.28 -27.28
N HIS A 196 -3.02 17.26 -25.98
CA HIS A 196 -2.06 16.91 -24.94
C HIS A 196 -1.71 15.42 -25.01
N PRO A 197 -0.43 15.02 -24.92
CA PRO A 197 -0.04 13.61 -25.02
C PRO A 197 -0.64 12.71 -23.93
N ASN A 198 -0.95 13.26 -22.76
CA ASN A 198 -1.60 12.53 -21.66
C ASN A 198 -3.12 12.35 -21.85
N SER A 199 -3.71 12.81 -22.96
CA SER A 199 -5.12 12.54 -23.31
C SER A 199 -5.34 11.14 -23.92
N ARG A 200 -4.23 10.45 -24.23
CA ARG A 200 -4.22 9.17 -24.96
C ARG A 200 -4.22 8.00 -23.98
N PHE A 201 -4.71 6.85 -24.45
CA PHE A 201 -4.65 5.61 -23.68
C PHE A 201 -3.19 5.21 -23.39
N SER A 202 -2.85 5.02 -22.12
CA SER A 202 -1.48 4.79 -21.67
C SER A 202 -1.06 3.32 -21.64
N GLY A 203 -1.99 2.42 -21.30
CA GLY A 203 -1.66 1.04 -20.90
C GLY A 203 -1.32 0.08 -22.04
N GLY A 204 -1.97 0.21 -23.20
CA GLY A 204 -1.84 -0.74 -24.30
C GLY A 204 -2.77 -1.95 -24.18
N ASN A 205 -3.18 -2.49 -25.33
CA ASN A 205 -4.01 -3.69 -25.43
C ASN A 205 -3.82 -4.33 -26.82
N LEU A 206 -4.56 -5.42 -27.10
CA LEU A 206 -4.48 -6.11 -28.40
C LEU A 206 -4.87 -5.23 -29.60
N GLU A 207 -5.71 -4.21 -29.40
CA GLU A 207 -6.13 -3.30 -30.46
C GLU A 207 -5.04 -2.27 -30.78
N THR A 208 -4.42 -1.69 -29.74
CA THR A 208 -3.47 -0.60 -29.89
C THR A 208 -2.07 -1.06 -30.24
N LEU A 209 -1.67 -2.25 -29.78
CA LEU A 209 -0.37 -2.87 -29.99
C LEU A 209 -0.45 -3.91 -31.11
N LYS A 210 -0.50 -3.46 -32.36
CA LYS A 210 -0.53 -4.37 -33.51
C LYS A 210 0.08 -3.71 -34.74
N ASP A 211 0.38 -4.53 -35.72
CA ASP A 211 0.76 -4.02 -37.04
C ASP A 211 -0.34 -3.13 -37.63
N LYS A 212 0.07 -1.95 -38.08
CA LYS A 212 -0.74 -0.97 -38.80
C LYS A 212 -0.18 -0.82 -40.22
N PRO A 213 -0.96 -0.32 -41.21
CA PRO A 213 -0.54 -0.26 -42.61
C PRO A 213 0.84 0.37 -42.86
N ASN A 214 1.23 1.37 -42.06
CA ASN A 214 2.51 2.09 -42.18
C ASN A 214 3.35 2.05 -40.89
N SER A 215 3.08 1.11 -39.97
CA SER A 215 3.79 1.00 -38.69
C SER A 215 3.77 -0.45 -38.23
N LYS A 216 4.94 -1.10 -38.24
CA LYS A 216 5.12 -2.45 -37.71
C LYS A 216 5.42 -2.38 -36.23
N LEU A 217 4.73 -3.18 -35.42
CA LEU A 217 4.87 -3.12 -33.97
C LEU A 217 6.32 -3.38 -33.52
N GLN A 218 6.97 -4.38 -34.14
CA GLN A 218 8.35 -4.73 -33.83
C GLN A 218 9.33 -3.60 -34.18
N ASP A 219 9.15 -2.92 -35.32
CA ASP A 219 10.03 -1.83 -35.74
C ASP A 219 9.87 -0.62 -34.81
N GLU A 220 8.64 -0.30 -34.42
CA GLU A 220 8.33 0.75 -33.44
C GLU A 220 8.93 0.41 -32.07
N LEU A 221 8.82 -0.85 -31.61
CA LEU A 221 9.42 -1.31 -30.34
C LEU A 221 10.93 -1.12 -30.33
N VAL A 222 11.63 -1.61 -31.36
CA VAL A 222 13.09 -1.47 -31.49
C VAL A 222 13.50 -0.01 -31.67
N GLY A 223 12.71 0.77 -32.41
CA GLY A 223 12.92 2.21 -32.60
C GLY A 223 12.81 2.99 -31.30
N PHE A 224 11.75 2.73 -30.52
CA PHE A 224 11.51 3.36 -29.22
C PHE A 224 12.63 3.03 -28.23
N TYR A 225 13.07 1.77 -28.17
CA TYR A 225 14.24 1.36 -27.37
C TYR A 225 15.49 2.17 -27.75
N LYS A 226 15.87 2.16 -29.04
CA LYS A 226 17.06 2.88 -29.51
C LYS A 226 16.99 4.40 -29.32
N GLN A 227 15.78 4.95 -29.32
CA GLN A 227 15.56 6.38 -29.16
C GLN A 227 15.67 6.83 -27.70
N TYR A 228 15.20 6.02 -26.74
CA TYR A 228 14.98 6.49 -25.37
C TYR A 228 15.75 5.71 -24.29
N TYR A 229 16.10 4.44 -24.51
CA TYR A 229 16.81 3.62 -23.52
C TYR A 229 18.31 3.88 -23.59
N SER A 230 18.69 5.09 -23.18
CA SER A 230 20.06 5.61 -23.21
C SER A 230 20.56 5.89 -21.80
N ALA A 231 21.80 5.49 -21.52
CA ALA A 231 22.41 5.65 -20.21
C ALA A 231 22.40 7.09 -19.67
N ASN A 232 22.55 8.11 -20.53
CA ASN A 232 22.51 9.52 -20.12
C ASN A 232 21.14 10.01 -19.62
N LEU A 233 20.06 9.25 -19.87
CA LEU A 233 18.73 9.54 -19.34
C LEU A 233 18.40 8.72 -18.10
N MET A 234 19.18 7.66 -17.81
CA MET A 234 18.89 6.73 -16.73
C MET A 234 19.45 7.20 -15.40
N ASN A 235 18.67 6.95 -14.35
CA ASN A 235 19.12 7.03 -12.97
C ASN A 235 19.02 5.65 -12.34
N ALA A 236 20.03 5.24 -11.59
CA ALA A 236 20.01 3.97 -10.88
C ALA A 236 20.25 4.13 -9.38
N VAL A 237 19.77 3.18 -8.60
CA VAL A 237 20.08 3.07 -7.17
C VAL A 237 20.58 1.67 -6.87
N LEU A 238 21.66 1.56 -6.10
CA LEU A 238 22.14 0.29 -5.53
C LEU A 238 22.13 0.39 -4.02
N TYR A 239 21.49 -0.57 -3.37
CA TYR A 239 21.34 -0.69 -1.92
C TYR A 239 21.86 -2.04 -1.45
N GLY A 240 22.70 -2.05 -0.42
CA GLY A 240 23.11 -3.31 0.20
C GLY A 240 24.09 -3.12 1.36
N ASP A 241 24.58 -4.25 1.89
CA ASP A 241 25.55 -4.29 2.99
C ASP A 241 27.00 -4.06 2.55
N GLN A 242 27.22 -3.94 1.24
CA GLN A 242 28.54 -3.69 0.68
C GLN A 242 28.96 -2.24 0.90
N SER A 243 30.27 -2.00 0.96
CA SER A 243 30.80 -0.63 1.05
C SER A 243 30.46 0.19 -0.20
N ILE A 244 30.47 1.52 -0.08
CA ILE A 244 30.29 2.43 -1.22
C ILE A 244 31.21 2.10 -2.39
N GLU A 245 32.48 1.78 -2.13
CA GLU A 245 33.44 1.41 -3.19
C GLU A 245 33.05 0.11 -3.89
N SER A 246 32.60 -0.90 -3.14
CA SER A 246 32.11 -2.15 -3.70
C SER A 246 30.84 -1.94 -4.54
N LEU A 247 29.91 -1.12 -4.07
CA LEU A 247 28.70 -0.76 -4.83
C LEU A 247 29.05 0.01 -6.11
N ALA A 248 30.02 0.93 -6.06
CA ALA A 248 30.51 1.67 -7.23
C ALA A 248 31.11 0.73 -8.28
N ASN A 249 31.88 -0.27 -7.86
CA ASN A 249 32.43 -1.29 -8.76
C ASN A 249 31.33 -2.16 -9.38
N ILE A 250 30.33 -2.58 -8.60
CA ILE A 250 29.16 -3.29 -9.13
C ILE A 250 28.46 -2.42 -10.19
N ALA A 251 28.18 -1.16 -9.89
CA ALA A 251 27.53 -0.23 -10.81
C ALA A 251 28.31 -0.09 -12.13
N GLN A 252 29.63 0.07 -12.05
CA GLN A 252 30.48 0.19 -13.24
C GLN A 252 30.54 -1.10 -14.07
N GLU A 253 30.70 -2.26 -13.45
CA GLU A 253 30.77 -3.56 -14.15
C GLU A 253 29.44 -3.96 -14.79
N THR A 254 28.33 -3.45 -14.27
CA THR A 254 26.97 -3.76 -14.71
C THR A 254 26.38 -2.62 -15.52
N PHE A 255 25.80 -1.61 -14.88
CA PHE A 255 25.16 -0.45 -15.52
C PHE A 255 26.08 0.36 -16.43
N GLY A 256 27.40 0.34 -16.20
CA GLY A 256 28.38 0.94 -17.10
C GLY A 256 28.40 0.35 -18.52
N ARG A 257 27.78 -0.82 -18.73
CA ARG A 257 27.63 -1.47 -20.04
C ARG A 257 26.43 -0.95 -20.85
N ILE A 258 25.50 -0.24 -20.22
CA ILE A 258 24.33 0.30 -20.90
C ILE A 258 24.78 1.37 -21.90
N PRO A 259 24.34 1.30 -23.18
CA PRO A 259 24.78 2.24 -24.20
C PRO A 259 24.27 3.66 -23.92
N ASN A 260 25.12 4.65 -24.19
CA ASN A 260 24.73 6.05 -24.25
C ASN A 260 24.49 6.43 -25.72
N PHE A 261 23.22 6.58 -26.11
CA PHE A 261 22.79 7.06 -27.41
C PHE A 261 22.74 8.59 -27.51
N ASN A 262 23.16 9.31 -26.47
CA ASN A 262 23.00 10.77 -26.32
C ASN A 262 21.55 11.21 -26.53
N ALA A 263 20.62 10.45 -25.94
CA ALA A 263 19.19 10.68 -26.11
C ALA A 263 18.71 11.91 -25.33
N SER A 264 17.57 12.44 -25.72
CA SER A 264 16.90 13.55 -25.04
C SER A 264 15.39 13.31 -25.00
N VAL A 265 14.74 13.70 -23.91
CA VAL A 265 13.27 13.65 -23.79
C VAL A 265 12.67 14.97 -24.30
N PRO A 266 11.73 14.94 -25.27
CA PRO A 266 11.10 16.16 -25.75
C PRO A 266 10.30 16.89 -24.65
N ALA A 267 10.44 18.22 -24.61
CA ALA A 267 9.61 19.05 -23.74
C ALA A 267 8.15 19.06 -24.21
N VAL A 268 7.21 18.97 -23.26
CA VAL A 268 5.77 19.11 -23.53
C VAL A 268 5.38 20.57 -23.33
N ASN A 269 5.02 21.25 -24.43
CA ASN A 269 4.62 22.66 -24.40
C ASN A 269 3.11 22.88 -24.60
N ILE A 270 2.36 21.78 -24.80
CA ILE A 270 0.90 21.81 -24.98
C ILE A 270 0.28 21.89 -23.58
N PRO A 271 -0.66 22.81 -23.30
CA PRO A 271 -1.33 22.84 -22.00
C PRO A 271 -2.22 21.61 -21.81
N ALA A 272 -2.25 21.06 -20.59
CA ALA A 272 -3.08 19.90 -20.26
C ALA A 272 -4.59 20.19 -20.37
N VAL A 273 -5.00 21.43 -20.12
CA VAL A 273 -6.39 21.90 -20.26
C VAL A 273 -6.43 23.25 -21.00
N THR A 274 -7.49 23.47 -21.78
CA THR A 274 -7.83 24.79 -22.35
C THR A 274 -9.12 25.31 -21.72
N GLU A 275 -9.62 26.47 -22.16
CA GLU A 275 -10.93 26.99 -21.75
C GLU A 275 -12.08 26.00 -21.99
N ASN A 276 -11.95 25.09 -22.95
CA ASN A 276 -12.95 24.05 -23.21
C ASN A 276 -13.01 23.00 -22.08
N GLU A 277 -11.89 22.72 -21.42
CA GLU A 277 -11.75 21.68 -20.40
C GLU A 277 -11.81 22.20 -18.95
N LYS A 278 -12.05 23.50 -18.76
CA LYS A 278 -12.25 24.17 -17.46
C LYS A 278 -13.71 24.53 -17.22
N GLY A 279 -14.11 24.76 -15.96
CA GLY A 279 -15.48 25.15 -15.62
C GLY A 279 -16.49 24.08 -16.05
N ILE A 280 -16.16 22.81 -15.79
CA ILE A 280 -16.96 21.64 -16.18
C ILE A 280 -17.32 20.79 -14.96
N ILE A 281 -18.43 20.06 -15.08
CA ILE A 281 -18.79 18.94 -14.20
C ILE A 281 -18.59 17.64 -14.98
N ILE A 282 -17.86 16.70 -14.39
CA ILE A 282 -17.63 15.36 -14.90
C ILE A 282 -18.46 14.40 -14.04
N HIS A 283 -19.55 13.92 -14.60
CA HIS A 283 -20.40 12.89 -13.99
C HIS A 283 -19.78 11.52 -14.24
N TYR A 284 -19.54 10.75 -13.19
CA TYR A 284 -18.85 9.45 -13.25
C TYR A 284 -19.61 8.39 -12.44
N VAL A 285 -19.89 7.25 -13.08
CA VAL A 285 -20.50 6.08 -12.42
C VAL A 285 -19.41 5.10 -11.96
N PRO A 286 -19.19 4.95 -10.65
CA PRO A 286 -18.12 4.13 -10.11
C PRO A 286 -18.40 2.63 -10.26
N ALA A 287 -17.35 1.82 -10.22
CA ALA A 287 -17.47 0.36 -10.26
C ALA A 287 -17.94 -0.21 -8.91
N GLN A 288 -17.45 0.37 -7.80
CA GLN A 288 -17.95 0.12 -6.46
C GLN A 288 -18.88 1.25 -6.00
N PRO A 289 -19.93 0.97 -5.19
CA PRO A 289 -20.73 2.02 -4.60
C PRO A 289 -19.85 2.98 -3.79
N GLN A 290 -19.83 4.25 -4.19
CA GLN A 290 -19.18 5.34 -3.48
C GLN A 290 -19.85 6.66 -3.86
N LYS A 291 -19.81 7.64 -2.94
CA LYS A 291 -20.39 8.97 -3.12
C LYS A 291 -19.31 10.01 -2.83
N ALA A 292 -18.87 10.75 -3.85
CA ALA A 292 -17.80 11.72 -3.69
C ALA A 292 -17.95 12.95 -4.61
N ILE A 293 -17.37 14.07 -4.17
CA ILE A 293 -17.00 15.20 -5.03
C ILE A 293 -15.48 15.27 -5.08
N GLN A 294 -14.92 15.41 -6.27
CA GLN A 294 -13.52 15.81 -6.45
C GLN A 294 -13.46 17.11 -7.25
N ILE A 295 -12.92 18.17 -6.68
CA ILE A 295 -12.64 19.43 -7.39
C ILE A 295 -11.18 19.41 -7.81
N GLU A 296 -10.94 19.28 -9.11
CA GLU A 296 -9.62 19.21 -9.73
C GLU A 296 -9.28 20.53 -10.42
N PHE A 297 -8.08 21.05 -10.19
CA PHE A 297 -7.52 22.23 -10.86
C PHE A 297 -6.24 21.83 -11.60
N SER A 298 -6.09 22.24 -12.85
CA SER A 298 -4.82 22.07 -13.57
C SER A 298 -3.85 23.17 -13.13
N ILE A 299 -2.70 22.76 -12.61
CA ILE A 299 -1.69 23.66 -12.05
C ILE A 299 -0.40 23.60 -12.85
N LYS A 300 0.34 24.70 -12.95
CA LYS A 300 1.70 24.64 -13.54
C LYS A 300 2.63 23.77 -12.69
N ASN A 301 3.51 23.02 -13.34
CA ASN A 301 4.53 22.24 -12.66
C ASN A 301 5.51 23.18 -11.92
N ASN A 302 5.55 23.06 -10.59
CA ASN A 302 6.43 23.77 -9.66
C ASN A 302 7.31 22.81 -8.84
N MET A 303 7.59 21.60 -9.33
CA MET A 303 8.46 20.63 -8.64
C MET A 303 9.82 21.22 -8.26
N ALA A 304 10.37 22.13 -9.07
CA ALA A 304 11.63 22.81 -8.78
C ALA A 304 11.60 23.68 -7.50
N ASP A 305 10.42 24.12 -7.08
CA ASP A 305 10.20 24.97 -5.91
C ASP A 305 9.80 24.16 -4.66
N PHE A 306 10.02 22.83 -4.64
CA PHE A 306 9.61 21.92 -3.56
C PHE A 306 9.92 22.39 -2.14
N ARG A 307 10.99 23.18 -1.94
CA ARG A 307 11.41 23.74 -0.64
C ARG A 307 10.44 24.77 -0.05
N SER A 308 9.58 25.38 -0.87
CA SER A 308 8.58 26.35 -0.40
C SER A 308 7.29 25.72 0.07
N LYS A 309 7.04 24.46 -0.31
CA LYS A 309 5.86 23.68 0.10
C LYS A 309 4.54 24.44 -0.08
N SER A 310 4.43 25.31 -1.09
CA SER A 310 3.25 26.17 -1.30
C SER A 310 1.97 25.37 -1.47
N ASP A 311 2.02 24.25 -2.21
CA ASP A 311 0.86 23.37 -2.40
C ASP A 311 0.50 22.64 -1.10
N ASN A 312 1.49 22.08 -0.38
CA ASN A 312 1.28 21.43 0.92
C ASN A 312 0.69 22.41 1.95
N TYR A 313 1.11 23.69 1.93
CA TYR A 313 0.56 24.74 2.79
C TYR A 313 -0.95 24.90 2.57
N ILE A 314 -1.39 24.99 1.31
CA ILE A 314 -2.80 25.16 0.97
C ILE A 314 -3.58 23.89 1.31
N SER A 315 -3.05 22.72 0.96
CA SER A 315 -3.67 21.43 1.31
C SER A 315 -3.80 21.23 2.82
N TYR A 316 -2.80 21.64 3.59
CA TYR A 316 -2.82 21.59 5.05
C TYR A 316 -3.97 22.42 5.62
N LEU A 317 -4.19 23.65 5.13
CA LEU A 317 -5.29 24.49 5.60
C LEU A 317 -6.67 23.92 5.22
N ILE A 318 -6.83 23.43 3.98
CA ILE A 318 -8.11 22.85 3.50
C ILE A 318 -8.48 21.59 4.28
N GLY A 319 -7.51 20.72 4.55
CA GLY A 319 -7.72 19.46 5.25
C GLY A 319 -7.74 19.59 6.79
N ASN A 320 -7.51 20.78 7.34
CA ASN A 320 -7.45 20.99 8.78
C ASN A 320 -8.82 20.81 9.42
N ARG A 321 -8.86 20.13 10.57
CA ARG A 321 -10.10 19.74 11.26
C ARG A 321 -10.36 20.51 12.55
N SER A 322 -9.69 21.65 12.76
CA SER A 322 -9.97 22.53 13.90
C SER A 322 -11.41 23.06 13.87
N PRO A 323 -12.02 23.41 15.02
CA PRO A 323 -13.40 23.88 15.06
C PRO A 323 -13.64 25.15 14.22
N GLY A 324 -14.68 25.12 13.39
CA GLY A 324 -15.07 26.20 12.48
C GLY A 324 -14.32 26.24 11.14
N THR A 325 -13.43 25.29 10.87
CA THR A 325 -12.79 25.11 9.57
C THR A 325 -13.75 24.45 8.56
N LEU A 326 -13.34 24.35 7.29
CA LEU A 326 -14.14 23.69 6.25
C LEU A 326 -14.42 22.22 6.57
N ALA A 327 -13.40 21.47 7.00
CA ALA A 327 -13.55 20.04 7.29
C ALA A 327 -14.51 19.82 8.46
N ASP A 328 -14.32 20.54 9.57
CA ASP A 328 -15.21 20.48 10.73
C ASP A 328 -16.65 20.83 10.32
N TRP A 329 -16.86 21.91 9.57
CA TRP A 329 -18.20 22.32 9.16
C TRP A 329 -18.88 21.27 8.27
N LEU A 330 -18.19 20.72 7.25
CA LEU A 330 -18.77 19.72 6.37
C LEU A 330 -19.19 18.45 7.12
N ILE A 331 -18.36 17.99 8.05
CA ILE A 331 -18.62 16.80 8.87
C ILE A 331 -19.75 17.08 9.87
N SER A 332 -19.68 18.20 10.60
CA SER A 332 -20.68 18.61 11.59
C SER A 332 -22.06 18.92 11.00
N GLN A 333 -22.13 19.43 9.76
CA GLN A 333 -23.39 19.59 9.03
C GLN A 333 -23.93 18.26 8.46
N GLY A 334 -23.13 17.21 8.57
CA GLY A 334 -23.43 15.88 8.06
C GLY A 334 -23.46 15.79 6.55
N LEU A 335 -22.69 16.62 5.86
CA LEU A 335 -22.56 16.66 4.41
C LEU A 335 -21.42 15.74 3.93
N ALA A 336 -20.36 15.60 4.72
CA ALA A 336 -19.21 14.78 4.39
C ALA A 336 -18.86 13.80 5.51
N GLU A 337 -18.25 12.68 5.13
CA GLU A 337 -17.58 11.75 6.04
C GLU A 337 -16.09 12.10 6.20
N GLY A 338 -15.54 12.82 5.24
CA GLY A 338 -14.15 13.27 5.27
C GLY A 338 -13.81 14.14 4.08
N ILE A 339 -12.74 14.92 4.22
CA ILE A 339 -12.16 15.78 3.18
C ILE A 339 -10.65 15.64 3.18
N SER A 340 -10.06 15.72 1.99
CA SER A 340 -8.61 15.80 1.80
C SER A 340 -8.28 16.72 0.64
N ALA A 341 -7.06 17.23 0.63
CA ALA A 341 -6.52 17.99 -0.49
C ALA A 341 -5.07 17.57 -0.76
N SER A 342 -4.67 17.56 -2.03
CA SER A 342 -3.32 17.17 -2.43
C SER A 342 -2.95 17.79 -3.78
N ALA A 343 -1.66 17.90 -4.04
CA ALA A 343 -1.13 18.31 -5.34
C ALA A 343 -0.18 17.27 -5.93
N SER A 344 -0.19 17.17 -7.27
CA SER A 344 0.74 16.36 -8.06
C SER A 344 1.24 17.23 -9.22
N PRO A 345 2.29 18.05 -9.02
CA PRO A 345 2.66 19.11 -9.96
C PRO A 345 3.18 18.65 -11.32
N ASN A 346 3.69 17.42 -11.43
CA ASN A 346 4.22 16.83 -12.65
C ASN A 346 3.31 15.75 -13.26
N LEU A 347 2.04 15.64 -12.83
CA LEU A 347 1.10 14.60 -13.28
C LEU A 347 0.97 14.51 -14.81
N ASP A 348 0.99 15.66 -15.48
CA ASP A 348 0.93 15.81 -16.94
C ASP A 348 2.29 16.27 -17.52
N ARG A 349 3.39 16.06 -16.77
CA ARG A 349 4.77 16.55 -16.98
C ARG A 349 4.94 18.07 -16.90
N ASN A 350 4.32 18.85 -17.78
CA ASN A 350 4.45 20.32 -17.78
C ASN A 350 3.38 21.02 -16.91
N TYR A 351 2.29 20.31 -16.67
CA TYR A 351 1.23 20.66 -15.73
C TYR A 351 1.05 19.51 -14.73
N GLY A 352 0.30 19.82 -13.69
CA GLY A 352 -0.12 18.90 -12.66
C GLY A 352 -1.56 19.10 -12.27
N SER A 353 -1.94 18.51 -11.14
CA SER A 353 -3.25 18.67 -10.54
C SER A 353 -3.16 19.15 -9.10
N PHE A 354 -4.00 20.10 -8.71
CA PHE A 354 -4.38 20.31 -7.31
C PHE A 354 -5.81 19.79 -7.16
N SER A 355 -6.04 18.89 -6.21
CA SER A 355 -7.34 18.22 -6.03
C SER A 355 -7.84 18.36 -4.60
N ILE A 356 -9.14 18.63 -4.45
CA ILE A 356 -9.88 18.58 -3.18
C ILE A 356 -10.90 17.44 -3.31
N TYR A 357 -10.81 16.44 -2.45
CA TYR A 357 -11.66 15.24 -2.48
C TYR A 357 -12.53 15.19 -1.21
N VAL A 358 -13.84 15.08 -1.39
CA VAL A 358 -14.83 15.01 -0.31
C VAL A 358 -15.64 13.71 -0.44
N THR A 359 -15.57 12.86 0.57
CA THR A 359 -16.46 11.69 0.70
C THR A 359 -17.80 12.15 1.26
N LEU A 360 -18.90 11.84 0.59
CA LEU A 360 -20.22 12.39 0.88
C LEU A 360 -21.09 11.44 1.71
N THR A 361 -21.90 12.03 2.57
CA THR A 361 -23.10 11.36 3.10
C THR A 361 -24.25 11.39 2.07
N ASP A 362 -25.38 10.74 2.36
CA ASP A 362 -26.58 10.86 1.51
C ASP A 362 -27.11 12.29 1.45
N LYS A 363 -27.00 13.05 2.55
CA LYS A 363 -27.35 14.48 2.60
C LYS A 363 -26.40 15.28 1.71
N GLY A 364 -25.09 15.05 1.82
CA GLY A 364 -24.09 15.69 0.97
C GLY A 364 -24.28 15.40 -0.51
N LEU A 365 -24.72 14.20 -0.84
CA LEU A 365 -25.07 13.82 -2.21
C LEU A 365 -26.24 14.65 -2.78
N GLN A 366 -27.19 15.06 -1.94
CA GLN A 366 -28.34 15.89 -2.33
C GLN A 366 -27.99 17.39 -2.33
N GLU A 367 -27.09 17.81 -1.45
CA GLU A 367 -26.72 19.21 -1.20
C GLU A 367 -25.33 19.56 -1.76
N ARG A 368 -24.95 18.99 -2.92
CA ARG A 368 -23.61 19.18 -3.52
C ARG A 368 -23.25 20.64 -3.77
N ASP A 369 -24.24 21.46 -4.14
CA ASP A 369 -24.04 22.89 -4.38
C ASP A 369 -23.60 23.64 -3.11
N GLU A 370 -24.05 23.21 -1.92
CA GLU A 370 -23.62 23.78 -0.63
C GLU A 370 -22.18 23.39 -0.32
N ILE A 371 -21.77 22.15 -0.62
CA ILE A 371 -20.40 21.69 -0.43
C ILE A 371 -19.44 22.46 -1.35
N ILE A 372 -19.80 22.62 -2.61
CA ILE A 372 -18.99 23.37 -3.59
C ILE A 372 -18.84 24.84 -3.14
N ALA A 373 -19.93 25.47 -2.73
CA ALA A 373 -19.91 26.83 -2.19
C ALA A 373 -19.05 26.93 -0.92
N ALA A 374 -19.13 25.96 0.00
CA ALA A 374 -18.31 25.93 1.19
C ALA A 374 -16.82 25.87 0.87
N ILE A 375 -16.43 25.02 -0.10
CA ILE A 375 -15.03 24.91 -0.55
C ILE A 375 -14.53 26.26 -1.11
N PHE A 376 -15.28 26.90 -2.01
CA PHE A 376 -14.85 28.17 -2.60
C PHE A 376 -14.87 29.34 -1.61
N SER A 377 -15.83 29.38 -0.69
CA SER A 377 -15.85 30.34 0.42
C SER A 377 -14.61 30.17 1.32
N TYR A 378 -14.22 28.93 1.61
CA TYR A 378 -13.01 28.68 2.42
C TYR A 378 -11.72 29.03 1.68
N LEU A 379 -11.62 28.74 0.37
CA LEU A 379 -10.48 29.15 -0.45
C LEU A 379 -10.31 30.67 -0.46
N GLU A 380 -11.41 31.43 -0.52
CA GLU A 380 -11.38 32.89 -0.47
C GLU A 380 -10.95 33.39 0.92
N LEU A 381 -11.38 32.74 2.01
CA LEU A 381 -10.87 33.03 3.37
C LEU A 381 -9.35 32.80 3.46
N ILE A 382 -8.85 31.67 2.94
CA ILE A 382 -7.41 31.37 2.94
C ILE A 382 -6.63 32.44 2.16
N LYS A 383 -7.16 32.84 1.00
CA LYS A 383 -6.54 33.84 0.13
C LYS A 383 -6.46 35.23 0.76
N ASN A 384 -7.49 35.63 1.51
CA ASN A 384 -7.55 36.96 2.11
C ASN A 384 -6.79 37.04 3.45
N ASP A 385 -6.96 36.03 4.31
CA ASP A 385 -6.49 36.10 5.69
C ASP A 385 -5.60 34.91 6.11
N GLY A 386 -5.53 33.86 5.30
CA GLY A 386 -4.90 32.58 5.67
C GLY A 386 -3.41 32.44 5.37
N ILE A 387 -2.77 33.40 4.71
CA ILE A 387 -1.33 33.35 4.40
C ILE A 387 -0.55 33.90 5.60
N ASN A 388 -0.04 32.99 6.44
CA ASN A 388 0.62 33.28 7.70
C ASN A 388 1.82 32.35 7.90
N LYS A 389 2.96 32.93 8.31
CA LYS A 389 4.20 32.19 8.54
C LYS A 389 4.07 31.12 9.64
N SER A 390 3.23 31.31 10.65
CA SER A 390 3.06 30.35 11.74
C SER A 390 2.60 28.96 11.26
N TYR A 391 1.71 28.90 10.26
CA TYR A 391 1.30 27.61 9.68
C TYR A 391 2.45 26.96 8.89
N PHE A 392 3.26 27.76 8.18
CA PHE A 392 4.45 27.24 7.50
C PHE A 392 5.46 26.69 8.49
N ASP A 393 5.72 27.41 9.59
CA ASP A 393 6.64 26.98 10.64
C ASP A 393 6.17 25.67 11.31
N GLU A 394 4.86 25.52 11.49
CA GLU A 394 4.25 24.28 11.97
C GLU A 394 4.50 23.11 11.00
N ILE A 395 4.18 23.30 9.71
CA ILE A 395 4.43 22.30 8.65
C ILE A 395 5.91 21.94 8.60
N ALA A 396 6.79 22.93 8.64
CA ALA A 396 8.24 22.71 8.61
C ALA A 396 8.73 21.90 9.81
N LYS A 397 8.20 22.18 11.01
CA LYS A 397 8.52 21.41 12.22
C LYS A 397 8.04 19.96 12.09
N VAL A 398 6.80 19.74 11.65
CA VAL A 398 6.22 18.40 11.46
C VAL A 398 7.02 17.59 10.43
N LEU A 399 7.34 18.20 9.29
CA LEU A 399 8.11 17.52 8.25
C LEU A 399 9.55 17.25 8.69
N ASN A 400 10.18 18.16 9.45
CA ASN A 400 11.51 17.93 10.00
C ASN A 400 11.54 16.77 10.99
N LEU A 401 10.55 16.67 11.88
CA LEU A 401 10.39 15.53 12.78
C LEU A 401 10.22 14.22 11.98
N SER A 402 9.33 14.24 10.98
CA SER A 402 9.08 13.10 10.08
C SER A 402 10.32 12.69 9.29
N PHE A 403 11.18 13.62 8.87
CA PHE A 403 12.45 13.30 8.22
C PHE A 403 13.45 12.68 9.21
N ARG A 404 13.51 13.24 10.42
CA ARG A 404 14.50 12.84 11.42
C ARG A 404 14.23 11.46 12.00
N TYR A 405 12.97 11.14 12.27
CA TYR A 405 12.55 9.90 12.94
C TYR A 405 11.51 9.13 12.12
N GLY A 406 11.36 9.39 10.83
CA GLY A 406 10.45 8.64 9.97
C GLY A 406 10.83 7.16 9.92
N SER A 407 9.82 6.29 9.95
CA SER A 407 10.02 4.86 9.76
C SER A 407 10.34 4.60 8.29
N ILE A 408 11.45 3.92 8.01
CA ILE A 408 11.85 3.55 6.65
C ILE A 408 11.79 2.03 6.52
N VAL A 409 10.87 1.55 5.68
CA VAL A 409 10.83 0.16 5.24
C VAL A 409 11.70 0.05 3.99
N ARG A 410 12.75 -0.79 4.04
CA ARG A 410 13.75 -0.96 2.98
C ARG A 410 13.29 -2.07 2.05
N ASP A 411 12.35 -1.76 1.19
CA ASP A 411 11.75 -2.70 0.23
C ASP A 411 11.88 -2.19 -1.22
N MET A 412 11.27 -2.93 -2.15
CA MET A 412 11.20 -2.53 -3.56
C MET A 412 10.52 -1.17 -3.79
N ASN A 413 9.54 -0.78 -2.96
CA ASN A 413 8.88 0.52 -3.09
C ASN A 413 9.83 1.66 -2.71
N TYR A 414 10.64 1.47 -1.67
CA TYR A 414 11.64 2.47 -1.26
C TYR A 414 12.68 2.73 -2.34
N ILE A 415 13.19 1.68 -2.99
CA ILE A 415 14.21 1.83 -4.04
C ILE A 415 13.61 2.38 -5.35
N GLU A 416 12.36 2.00 -5.69
CA GLU A 416 11.60 2.62 -6.78
C GLU A 416 11.43 4.12 -6.54
N TRP A 417 10.93 4.51 -5.36
CA TRP A 417 10.76 5.91 -4.99
C TRP A 417 12.07 6.70 -5.08
N LEU A 418 13.19 6.18 -4.58
CA LEU A 418 14.49 6.85 -4.71
C LEU A 418 14.89 7.06 -6.17
N SER A 419 14.67 6.06 -7.03
CA SER A 419 14.97 6.18 -8.46
C SER A 419 14.07 7.20 -9.16
N ASP A 420 12.80 7.31 -8.75
CA ASP A 420 11.88 8.35 -9.24
C ASP A 420 12.29 9.75 -8.75
N GLN A 421 12.69 9.90 -7.49
CA GLN A 421 13.18 11.17 -6.95
C GLN A 421 14.42 11.69 -7.70
N MET A 422 15.30 10.80 -8.17
CA MET A 422 16.47 11.19 -8.98
C MET A 422 16.09 11.78 -10.36
N ILE A 423 14.86 11.53 -10.85
CA ILE A 423 14.32 12.18 -12.04
C ILE A 423 13.82 13.59 -11.71
N ASP A 424 13.14 13.73 -10.58
CA ASP A 424 12.36 14.93 -10.25
C ASP A 424 13.15 16.02 -9.51
N VAL A 425 14.16 15.65 -8.71
CA VAL A 425 14.91 16.58 -7.86
C VAL A 425 16.42 16.42 -7.99
N PRO A 426 17.21 17.46 -7.67
CA PRO A 426 18.65 17.35 -7.59
C PRO A 426 19.10 16.23 -6.63
N VAL A 427 20.21 15.57 -6.94
CA VAL A 427 20.64 14.35 -6.22
C VAL A 427 20.90 14.58 -4.73
N ASN A 428 21.26 15.79 -4.30
CA ASN A 428 21.41 16.11 -2.88
C ASN A 428 20.08 16.08 -2.10
N HIS A 429 18.95 16.18 -2.80
CA HIS A 429 17.62 16.29 -2.22
C HIS A 429 16.74 15.03 -2.40
N VAL A 430 17.29 13.93 -2.90
CA VAL A 430 16.54 12.68 -3.16
C VAL A 430 15.92 12.04 -1.91
N LEU A 431 16.40 12.40 -0.72
CA LEU A 431 15.85 11.90 0.55
C LEU A 431 14.96 12.93 1.27
N ASP A 432 15.27 14.22 1.12
CA ASP A 432 14.68 15.29 1.94
C ASP A 432 13.65 16.13 1.17
N SER A 433 13.49 15.96 -0.15
CA SER A 433 12.60 16.74 -1.01
C SER A 433 11.16 16.81 -0.49
N ASP A 434 10.62 15.69 -0.02
CA ASP A 434 9.28 15.60 0.54
C ASP A 434 9.15 16.29 1.91
N TYR A 435 10.25 16.55 2.60
CA TYR A 435 10.29 17.01 3.99
C TYR A 435 10.81 18.45 4.17
N ILE A 436 11.77 18.87 3.36
CA ILE A 436 12.41 20.17 3.53
C ILE A 436 11.41 21.30 3.26
N ALA A 437 11.21 22.17 4.24
CA ALA A 437 10.32 23.32 4.18
C ALA A 437 11.02 24.52 4.81
N ASP A 438 11.93 25.13 4.05
CA ASP A 438 12.82 26.17 4.56
C ASP A 438 12.77 27.48 3.75
N LYS A 439 11.89 27.56 2.75
CA LYS A 439 11.68 28.75 1.91
C LYS A 439 10.22 29.20 1.92
N TYR A 440 9.77 29.83 3.02
CA TYR A 440 8.42 30.40 3.07
C TYR A 440 8.23 31.44 1.95
N ASP A 441 7.31 31.17 1.03
CA ASP A 441 7.00 32.04 -0.11
C ASP A 441 5.49 32.40 -0.14
N PRO A 442 5.10 33.52 0.49
CA PRO A 442 3.71 33.94 0.54
C PRO A 442 3.16 34.35 -0.83
N GLU A 443 4.00 34.83 -1.76
CA GLU A 443 3.55 35.22 -3.10
C GLU A 443 3.27 33.99 -3.96
N ALA A 444 4.09 32.93 -3.87
CA ALA A 444 3.81 31.66 -4.53
C ALA A 444 2.51 31.01 -4.00
N ILE A 445 2.27 31.06 -2.68
CA ILE A 445 1.01 30.59 -2.08
C ILE A 445 -0.18 31.40 -2.63
N LYS A 446 -0.07 32.73 -2.65
CA LYS A 446 -1.10 33.63 -3.16
C LYS A 446 -1.37 33.40 -4.65
N GLN A 447 -0.32 33.22 -5.45
CA GLN A 447 -0.43 32.90 -6.86
C GLN A 447 -1.17 31.58 -7.06
N ARG A 448 -0.80 30.53 -6.33
CA ARG A 448 -1.50 29.24 -6.42
C ARG A 448 -2.98 29.37 -6.06
N LEU A 449 -3.31 30.04 -4.94
CA LEU A 449 -4.71 30.27 -4.54
C LEU A 449 -5.51 31.03 -5.60
N SER A 450 -4.88 31.90 -6.39
CA SER A 450 -5.55 32.60 -7.50
C SER A 450 -5.93 31.69 -8.67
N GLU A 451 -5.29 30.52 -8.80
CA GLU A 451 -5.61 29.49 -9.80
C GLU A 451 -6.76 28.57 -9.35
N LEU A 452 -7.09 28.54 -8.04
CA LEU A 452 -8.10 27.65 -7.45
C LEU A 452 -9.50 28.28 -7.43
N SER A 453 -10.01 28.68 -8.60
CA SER A 453 -11.33 29.32 -8.74
C SER A 453 -12.37 28.41 -9.39
N ALA A 454 -13.65 28.68 -9.15
CA ALA A 454 -14.74 27.88 -9.73
C ALA A 454 -14.71 27.83 -11.27
N GLN A 455 -14.19 28.88 -11.92
CA GLN A 455 -14.04 28.94 -13.38
C GLN A 455 -12.93 28.04 -13.90
N GLU A 456 -11.88 27.83 -13.12
CA GLU A 456 -10.74 26.96 -13.45
C GLU A 456 -10.99 25.49 -13.09
N ALA A 457 -12.03 25.21 -12.29
CA ALA A 457 -12.31 23.90 -11.73
C ALA A 457 -12.86 22.88 -12.75
N ARG A 458 -12.50 21.62 -12.51
CA ARG A 458 -13.08 20.41 -13.10
C ARG A 458 -13.70 19.61 -11.96
N ILE A 459 -15.02 19.67 -11.83
CA ILE A 459 -15.74 19.11 -10.68
C ILE A 459 -16.25 17.71 -11.03
N TRP A 460 -15.68 16.69 -10.42
CA TRP A 460 -16.14 15.31 -10.55
C TRP A 460 -17.28 15.04 -9.58
N PHE A 461 -18.40 14.58 -10.11
CA PHE A 461 -19.49 13.99 -9.36
C PHE A 461 -19.41 12.48 -9.51
N ILE A 462 -19.17 11.79 -8.39
CA ILE A 462 -18.94 10.35 -8.36
C ILE A 462 -20.07 9.73 -7.54
N SER A 463 -20.99 9.04 -8.22
CA SER A 463 -22.05 8.26 -7.55
C SER A 463 -22.68 7.22 -8.47
N PRO A 464 -23.34 6.16 -7.92
CA PRO A 464 -23.95 5.11 -8.75
C PRO A 464 -25.02 5.61 -9.74
N ASN A 465 -25.66 6.75 -9.45
CA ASN A 465 -26.83 7.27 -10.18
C ASN A 465 -26.51 8.50 -11.04
N GLU A 466 -25.23 8.75 -11.34
CA GLU A 466 -24.85 9.88 -12.18
C GLU A 466 -25.35 9.73 -13.63
N PRO A 467 -25.79 10.83 -14.27
CA PRO A 467 -26.13 10.83 -15.69
C PRO A 467 -24.88 10.49 -16.51
N ASN A 468 -25.06 9.70 -17.57
CA ASN A 468 -23.98 9.29 -18.44
C ASN A 468 -24.47 9.20 -19.88
N ASN A 469 -23.62 9.63 -20.82
CA ASN A 469 -23.89 9.58 -22.26
C ASN A 469 -22.67 9.10 -23.07
N LYS A 470 -21.56 8.81 -22.40
CA LYS A 470 -20.33 8.26 -22.97
C LYS A 470 -19.87 7.06 -22.16
N LYS A 471 -18.99 6.26 -22.78
CA LYS A 471 -18.23 5.20 -22.11
C LYS A 471 -16.76 5.40 -22.44
N ALA A 472 -15.93 5.42 -21.40
CA ALA A 472 -14.49 5.55 -21.55
C ALA A 472 -13.90 4.31 -22.23
N TYR A 473 -12.96 4.52 -23.14
CA TYR A 473 -12.32 3.49 -23.95
C TYR A 473 -11.71 2.39 -23.08
N PHE A 474 -11.89 1.12 -23.47
CA PHE A 474 -11.36 -0.09 -22.85
C PHE A 474 -11.87 -0.43 -21.43
N VAL A 475 -12.06 0.57 -20.57
CA VAL A 475 -12.56 0.41 -19.19
C VAL A 475 -14.08 0.42 -19.07
N ASP A 476 -14.78 0.78 -20.14
CA ASP A 476 -16.25 0.83 -20.25
C ASP A 476 -16.90 1.63 -19.12
N ALA A 477 -16.23 2.69 -18.64
CA ALA A 477 -16.71 3.50 -17.54
C ALA A 477 -17.75 4.51 -18.03
N PRO A 478 -19.00 4.48 -17.52
CA PRO A 478 -20.02 5.45 -17.92
C PRO A 478 -19.70 6.84 -17.35
N TYR A 479 -19.72 7.86 -18.22
CA TYR A 479 -19.52 9.24 -17.80
C TYR A 479 -20.29 10.24 -18.68
N GLN A 480 -20.36 11.49 -18.22
CA GLN A 480 -20.87 12.63 -18.98
C GLN A 480 -20.15 13.91 -18.54
N VAL A 481 -19.94 14.84 -19.48
CA VAL A 481 -19.31 16.14 -19.19
C VAL A 481 -20.28 17.26 -19.51
N ASN A 482 -20.49 18.15 -18.55
CA ASN A 482 -21.36 19.31 -18.66
C ASN A 482 -20.56 20.59 -18.39
N LYS A 483 -20.83 21.67 -19.13
CA LYS A 483 -20.32 23.00 -18.74
C LYS A 483 -21.10 23.52 -17.52
N ILE A 484 -20.38 24.09 -16.56
CA ILE A 484 -20.99 24.79 -15.44
C ILE A 484 -21.68 26.04 -15.98
N THR A 485 -22.96 26.17 -15.69
CA THR A 485 -23.78 27.27 -16.19
C THR A 485 -23.56 28.54 -15.38
N ALA A 486 -23.78 29.70 -16.00
CA ALA A 486 -23.77 30.98 -15.28
C ALA A 486 -24.78 31.03 -14.11
N LYS A 487 -25.87 30.25 -14.19
CA LYS A 487 -26.84 30.11 -13.11
C LYS A 487 -26.23 29.38 -11.92
N GLN A 488 -25.50 28.29 -12.15
CA GLN A 488 -24.80 27.54 -11.10
C GLN A 488 -23.75 28.40 -10.40
N PHE A 489 -22.89 29.09 -11.16
CA PHE A 489 -21.91 30.02 -10.57
C PHE A 489 -22.58 31.10 -9.68
N LYS A 490 -23.69 31.69 -10.14
CA LYS A 490 -24.45 32.66 -9.32
C LYS A 490 -25.08 32.02 -8.09
N SER A 491 -25.51 30.76 -8.18
CA SER A 491 -26.07 30.01 -7.07
C SER A 491 -25.01 29.78 -5.99
N TRP A 492 -23.83 29.29 -6.38
CA TRP A 492 -22.71 29.06 -5.45
C TRP A 492 -22.25 30.37 -4.80
N ALA A 493 -22.05 31.44 -5.58
CA ALA A 493 -21.70 32.76 -5.02
C ALA A 493 -22.74 33.28 -4.00
N SER A 494 -24.03 33.00 -4.20
CA SER A 494 -25.09 33.36 -3.26
C SER A 494 -25.01 32.54 -1.96
N LEU A 495 -24.67 31.25 -2.05
CA LEU A 495 -24.47 30.38 -0.90
C LEU A 495 -23.20 30.77 -0.13
N GLU A 496 -22.09 30.97 -0.85
CA GLU A 496 -20.80 31.43 -0.32
C GLU A 496 -20.97 32.68 0.56
N SER A 497 -21.78 33.65 0.14
CA SER A 497 -22.00 34.91 0.87
C SER A 497 -22.65 34.75 2.24
N LYS A 498 -23.22 33.58 2.54
CA LYS A 498 -23.88 33.26 3.81
C LYS A 498 -23.01 32.43 4.74
N MET A 499 -21.88 31.93 4.24
CA MET A 499 -20.98 31.05 4.98
C MET A 499 -19.93 31.87 5.72
N ASN A 500 -19.57 31.42 6.92
CA ASN A 500 -18.55 32.04 7.74
C ASN A 500 -17.70 30.96 8.38
N PHE A 501 -16.41 30.95 8.06
CA PHE A 501 -15.45 29.96 8.52
C PHE A 501 -14.35 30.62 9.36
N LYS A 502 -13.57 29.77 10.04
CA LYS A 502 -12.37 30.17 10.77
C LYS A 502 -11.15 29.50 10.17
N LEU A 503 -10.02 30.18 10.27
CA LEU A 503 -8.71 29.58 10.02
C LEU A 503 -8.35 28.63 11.18
N PRO A 504 -7.48 27.62 10.95
CA PRO A 504 -7.10 26.65 11.96
C PRO A 504 -6.45 27.25 13.21
N ALA A 505 -6.63 26.60 14.35
CA ALA A 505 -5.74 26.83 15.49
C ALA A 505 -4.40 26.11 15.25
N LEU A 506 -3.32 26.58 15.89
CA LEU A 506 -2.06 25.85 15.90
C LEU A 506 -2.19 24.56 16.72
N ASN A 507 -1.52 23.52 16.28
CA ASN A 507 -1.63 22.20 16.88
C ASN A 507 -0.78 22.10 18.17
N PRO A 508 -1.39 21.90 19.35
CA PRO A 508 -0.68 21.90 20.62
C PRO A 508 0.15 20.62 20.87
N TYR A 509 -0.02 19.58 20.05
CA TYR A 509 0.58 18.26 20.29
C TYR A 509 1.90 18.02 19.56
N ILE A 510 2.38 18.98 18.76
CA ILE A 510 3.63 18.81 18.00
C ILE A 510 4.82 18.86 18.96
N ALA A 511 5.50 17.72 19.10
CA ALA A 511 6.57 17.54 20.07
C ALA A 511 7.74 18.53 19.89
N ASP A 512 8.21 19.05 21.02
CA ASP A 512 9.43 19.86 21.19
C ASP A 512 10.49 19.14 22.05
N ASN A 513 10.04 18.23 22.91
CA ASN A 513 10.90 17.43 23.77
C ASN A 513 11.01 16.00 23.24
N LEU A 514 12.21 15.66 22.77
CA LEU A 514 12.54 14.36 22.20
C LEU A 514 13.55 13.59 23.06
N SER A 515 13.55 13.86 24.37
CA SER A 515 14.45 13.18 25.30
C SER A 515 14.19 11.68 25.36
N LEU A 516 15.29 10.93 25.44
CA LEU A 516 15.28 9.47 25.53
C LEU A 516 15.35 9.03 27.00
N ILE A 517 14.59 7.99 27.34
CA ILE A 517 14.62 7.38 28.66
C ILE A 517 15.94 6.64 28.91
N LYS A 518 16.23 6.38 30.18
CA LYS A 518 17.27 5.42 30.59
C LYS A 518 16.61 4.23 31.26
N THR A 519 16.98 3.04 30.83
CA THR A 519 16.45 1.79 31.37
C THR A 519 17.29 1.35 32.57
N SER A 520 16.64 0.77 33.58
CA SER A 520 17.31 0.25 34.79
C SER A 520 17.92 -1.15 34.56
N LYS A 521 17.41 -1.88 33.56
CA LYS A 521 17.83 -3.23 33.16
C LYS A 521 17.56 -3.45 31.66
N ALA A 522 18.10 -4.55 31.12
CA ALA A 522 17.74 -5.03 29.80
C ALA A 522 16.47 -5.91 29.85
N TYR A 523 15.59 -5.75 28.87
CA TYR A 523 14.35 -6.55 28.72
C TYR A 523 14.52 -7.44 27.49
N LYS A 524 14.20 -8.73 27.61
CA LYS A 524 14.22 -9.66 26.46
C LYS A 524 12.87 -9.73 25.74
N HIS A 525 11.81 -9.55 26.51
CA HIS A 525 10.42 -9.52 26.08
C HIS A 525 9.62 -8.60 27.05
N PRO A 526 8.35 -8.27 26.76
CA PRO A 526 7.51 -7.55 27.70
C PRO A 526 7.35 -8.29 29.02
N GLU A 527 7.43 -7.55 30.13
CA GLU A 527 7.34 -8.08 31.49
C GLU A 527 6.21 -7.37 32.26
N PHE A 528 5.62 -8.05 33.24
CA PHE A 528 4.65 -7.42 34.15
C PHE A 528 5.37 -6.42 35.06
N ILE A 529 4.89 -5.17 35.04
CA ILE A 529 5.36 -4.11 35.95
C ILE A 529 4.28 -3.68 36.95
N TYR A 530 3.03 -4.05 36.69
CA TYR A 530 1.91 -3.79 37.59
C TYR A 530 0.79 -4.81 37.37
N GLN A 531 0.23 -5.32 38.47
CA GLN A 531 -0.98 -6.11 38.46
C GLN A 531 -1.71 -5.91 39.81
N ASP A 532 -2.93 -5.37 39.75
CA ASP A 532 -3.78 -5.15 40.92
C ASP A 532 -5.25 -5.13 40.50
N GLY A 533 -6.09 -5.84 41.27
CA GLY A 533 -7.51 -6.01 40.96
C GLY A 533 -7.74 -6.51 39.53
N ASN A 534 -8.43 -5.71 38.73
CA ASN A 534 -8.76 -5.99 37.33
C ASN A 534 -7.81 -5.38 36.29
N THR A 535 -6.67 -4.84 36.72
CA THR A 535 -5.75 -4.12 35.83
C THR A 535 -4.37 -4.73 35.85
N ARG A 536 -3.82 -4.94 34.66
CA ARG A 536 -2.43 -5.38 34.48
C ARG A 536 -1.71 -4.58 33.40
N VAL A 537 -0.42 -4.34 33.63
CA VAL A 537 0.45 -3.58 32.73
C VAL A 537 1.70 -4.39 32.44
N LEU A 538 1.90 -4.69 31.17
CA LEU A 538 3.15 -5.18 30.63
C LEU A 538 3.93 -4.03 30.02
N TYR A 539 5.25 -4.09 30.15
CA TYR A 539 6.14 -3.04 29.69
C TYR A 539 7.42 -3.59 29.09
N MET A 540 7.92 -2.88 28.07
CA MET A 540 9.26 -3.07 27.54
C MET A 540 9.74 -1.83 26.77
N PRO A 541 10.97 -1.34 27.00
CA PRO A 541 11.61 -0.40 26.09
C PRO A 541 11.97 -1.08 24.76
N SER A 542 12.07 -0.33 23.67
CA SER A 542 12.52 -0.88 22.39
C SER A 542 13.96 -1.42 22.48
N GLN A 543 14.22 -2.58 21.87
CA GLN A 543 15.57 -3.13 21.73
C GLN A 543 16.29 -2.59 20.50
N TYR A 544 15.55 -2.32 19.42
CA TYR A 544 16.12 -1.98 18.12
C TYR A 544 16.11 -0.48 17.82
N PHE A 545 15.22 0.27 18.48
CA PHE A 545 14.92 1.69 18.25
C PHE A 545 14.87 2.48 19.57
N ALA A 546 15.76 2.14 20.51
CA ALA A 546 15.89 2.84 21.80
C ALA A 546 16.35 4.31 21.66
N ASP A 547 16.86 4.67 20.49
CA ASP A 547 17.26 6.00 20.06
C ASP A 547 16.13 6.81 19.40
N GLU A 548 14.96 6.20 19.20
CA GLU A 548 13.76 6.91 18.73
C GLU A 548 12.92 7.42 19.93
N PRO A 549 12.46 8.69 19.89
CA PRO A 549 11.62 9.27 20.94
C PRO A 549 10.15 8.82 20.86
N LYS A 550 9.91 7.57 20.48
CA LYS A 550 8.58 7.01 20.22
C LYS A 550 8.16 5.98 21.26
N ALA A 551 6.86 5.92 21.50
CA ALA A 551 6.24 4.89 22.32
C ALA A 551 4.92 4.41 21.71
N SER A 552 4.43 3.28 22.21
CA SER A 552 3.12 2.70 21.90
C SER A 552 2.43 2.30 23.20
N ILE A 553 1.16 2.64 23.33
CA ILE A 553 0.28 2.29 24.43
C ILE A 553 -0.90 1.55 23.82
N THR A 554 -1.04 0.27 24.16
CA THR A 554 -2.23 -0.53 23.83
C THR A 554 -2.92 -0.90 25.12
N LEU A 555 -4.16 -0.47 25.31
CA LEU A 555 -5.02 -0.87 26.42
C LEU A 555 -6.22 -1.66 25.89
N SER A 556 -6.25 -2.95 26.20
CA SER A 556 -7.37 -3.84 25.90
C SER A 556 -8.32 -3.91 27.10
N LEU A 557 -9.55 -3.48 26.87
CA LEU A 557 -10.71 -3.64 27.74
C LEU A 557 -11.40 -4.96 27.37
N ARG A 558 -11.00 -6.05 28.04
CA ARG A 558 -11.47 -7.40 27.77
C ARG A 558 -12.84 -7.64 28.41
N SER A 559 -13.86 -7.96 27.61
CA SER A 559 -15.20 -8.29 28.11
C SER A 559 -15.90 -9.27 27.17
N ASN A 560 -16.57 -10.27 27.74
CA ASN A 560 -17.47 -11.20 27.04
C ASN A 560 -18.95 -10.77 27.09
N GLN A 561 -19.22 -9.53 27.49
CA GLN A 561 -20.59 -9.04 27.65
C GLN A 561 -21.18 -8.41 26.38
N GLY A 562 -20.37 -8.11 25.36
CA GLY A 562 -20.83 -7.59 24.07
C GLY A 562 -21.02 -8.68 23.00
N ASP A 563 -21.60 -8.27 21.88
CA ASP A 563 -21.75 -9.06 20.64
C ASP A 563 -22.50 -10.40 20.80
N LYS A 564 -23.39 -10.49 21.80
CA LYS A 564 -24.13 -11.72 22.11
C LYS A 564 -25.22 -12.03 21.09
N ASP A 565 -25.74 -11.00 20.43
CA ASP A 565 -26.74 -11.11 19.38
C ASP A 565 -26.49 -10.16 18.21
N ALA A 566 -27.30 -10.29 17.17
CA ALA A 566 -27.20 -9.46 15.97
C ALA A 566 -27.44 -7.97 16.26
N LYS A 567 -28.29 -7.62 17.23
CA LYS A 567 -28.58 -6.23 17.59
C LYS A 567 -27.36 -5.61 18.27
N GLU A 568 -26.71 -6.32 19.19
CA GLU A 568 -25.50 -5.89 19.86
C GLU A 568 -24.33 -5.69 18.88
N GLN A 569 -24.08 -6.62 17.96
CA GLN A 569 -23.01 -6.46 16.95
C GLN A 569 -23.22 -5.24 16.05
N VAL A 570 -24.47 -4.99 15.65
CA VAL A 570 -24.80 -3.79 14.87
C VAL A 570 -24.64 -2.54 15.73
N THR A 571 -25.11 -2.56 16.98
CA THR A 571 -24.97 -1.43 17.92
C THR A 571 -23.51 -1.07 18.14
N GLY A 572 -22.63 -2.08 18.32
CA GLY A 572 -21.19 -1.90 18.39
C GLY A 572 -20.62 -1.23 17.13
N SER A 573 -20.98 -1.74 15.95
CA SER A 573 -20.53 -1.17 14.66
C SER A 573 -20.96 0.30 14.49
N LEU A 574 -22.20 0.63 14.85
CA LEU A 574 -22.71 2.01 14.81
C LEU A 574 -22.00 2.91 15.83
N LEU A 575 -21.76 2.41 17.04
CA LEU A 575 -21.00 3.12 18.07
C LEU A 575 -19.57 3.42 17.60
N GLN A 576 -18.91 2.47 16.92
CA GLN A 576 -17.57 2.68 16.37
C GLN A 576 -17.55 3.78 15.30
N TYR A 577 -18.53 3.79 14.39
CA TYR A 577 -18.67 4.86 13.40
C TYR A 577 -18.86 6.22 14.07
N ILE A 578 -19.80 6.34 15.00
CA ILE A 578 -20.06 7.62 15.69
C ILE A 578 -18.84 8.06 16.50
N ALA A 579 -18.17 7.13 17.20
CA ALA A 579 -16.93 7.44 17.92
C ALA A 579 -15.85 7.98 16.97
N SER A 580 -15.72 7.42 15.76
CA SER A 580 -14.77 7.93 14.76
C SER A 580 -15.08 9.37 14.34
N LEU A 581 -16.36 9.71 14.12
CA LEU A 581 -16.78 11.10 13.82
C LEU A 581 -16.45 12.06 14.98
N LYS A 582 -16.71 11.64 16.22
CA LYS A 582 -16.46 12.46 17.41
C LYS A 582 -14.97 12.64 17.72
N MET A 583 -14.14 11.67 17.33
CA MET A 583 -12.69 11.69 17.56
C MET A 583 -11.90 12.36 16.46
N ASP A 584 -12.56 12.76 15.38
CA ASP A 584 -11.93 13.14 14.12
C ASP A 584 -10.94 14.30 14.26
N GLU A 585 -11.31 15.35 15.01
CA GLU A 585 -10.41 16.47 15.32
C GLU A 585 -9.14 15.99 16.06
N LEU A 586 -9.33 15.21 17.13
CA LEU A 586 -8.22 14.73 17.96
C LEU A 586 -7.30 13.78 17.18
N GLN A 587 -7.87 12.89 16.36
CA GLN A 587 -7.12 11.99 15.49
C GLN A 587 -6.33 12.76 14.43
N TYR A 588 -6.92 13.80 13.86
CA TYR A 588 -6.24 14.67 12.91
C TYR A 588 -5.07 15.43 13.55
N GLN A 589 -5.29 16.06 14.71
CA GLN A 589 -4.24 16.77 15.45
C GLN A 589 -3.11 15.81 15.86
N ALA A 590 -3.43 14.61 16.34
CA ALA A 590 -2.42 13.59 16.64
C ALA A 590 -1.63 13.20 15.37
N SER A 591 -2.32 12.94 14.26
CA SER A 591 -1.70 12.54 12.98
C SER A 591 -0.71 13.58 12.46
N VAL A 592 -1.12 14.86 12.42
CA VAL A 592 -0.22 15.98 12.06
C VAL A 592 0.98 16.05 12.99
N ALA A 593 0.80 15.76 14.28
CA ALA A 593 1.88 15.75 15.25
C ALA A 593 2.75 14.47 15.22
N GLY A 594 2.60 13.59 14.22
CA GLY A 594 3.37 12.34 14.10
C GLY A 594 2.98 11.29 15.14
N MET A 595 1.74 11.34 15.61
CA MET A 595 1.14 10.39 16.54
C MET A 595 -0.14 9.80 15.95
N SER A 596 -0.60 8.70 16.52
CA SER A 596 -1.87 8.08 16.17
C SER A 596 -2.59 7.73 17.46
N VAL A 597 -3.89 8.01 17.49
CA VAL A 597 -4.81 7.55 18.52
C VAL A 597 -5.97 6.84 17.85
N SER A 598 -6.41 5.71 18.39
CA SER A 598 -7.53 4.98 17.83
C SER A 598 -8.30 4.18 18.88
N VAL A 599 -9.59 4.02 18.60
CA VAL A 599 -10.48 3.15 19.35
C VAL A 599 -11.10 2.15 18.38
N SER A 600 -10.96 0.87 18.70
CA SER A 600 -11.47 -0.22 17.86
C SER A 600 -12.18 -1.27 18.71
N GLN A 601 -13.21 -1.89 18.13
CA GLN A 601 -13.91 -3.03 18.73
C GLN A 601 -13.32 -4.36 18.24
N GLY A 602 -13.43 -5.38 19.08
CA GLY A 602 -12.98 -6.74 18.81
C GLY A 602 -13.37 -7.65 19.97
N VAL A 603 -12.40 -8.33 20.58
CA VAL A 603 -12.62 -9.04 21.87
C VAL A 603 -12.71 -8.01 23.00
N GLY A 604 -13.85 -7.32 23.07
CA GLY A 604 -14.06 -6.12 23.87
C GLY A 604 -13.67 -4.83 23.12
N LEU A 605 -13.12 -3.87 23.86
CA LEU A 605 -12.70 -2.56 23.32
C LEU A 605 -11.17 -2.43 23.40
N GLN A 606 -10.54 -1.83 22.39
CA GLN A 606 -9.12 -1.53 22.42
C GLN A 606 -8.89 -0.03 22.21
N LEU A 607 -8.09 0.56 23.09
CA LEU A 607 -7.61 1.93 23.02
C LEU A 607 -6.12 1.89 22.67
N ASN A 608 -5.73 2.53 21.57
CA ASN A 608 -4.34 2.59 21.14
C ASN A 608 -3.87 4.03 21.02
N ALA A 609 -2.65 4.30 21.44
CA ALA A 609 -1.94 5.53 21.14
C ALA A 609 -0.48 5.20 20.80
N SER A 610 0.07 5.77 19.73
CA SER A 610 1.48 5.59 19.39
C SER A 610 2.11 6.79 18.69
N GLY A 611 3.43 6.93 18.71
CA GLY A 611 4.18 8.04 18.10
C GLY A 611 5.09 8.73 19.09
N TYR A 612 5.36 10.04 18.90
CA TYR A 612 6.25 10.80 19.77
C TYR A 612 5.78 10.85 21.23
N THR A 613 6.72 10.66 22.16
CA THR A 613 6.40 10.38 23.57
C THR A 613 5.81 11.57 24.33
N GLN A 614 6.27 12.81 24.07
CA GLN A 614 6.00 13.97 24.93
C GLN A 614 4.53 14.15 25.30
N HIS A 615 3.64 14.12 24.31
CA HIS A 615 2.20 14.34 24.47
C HIS A 615 1.39 13.04 24.41
N LEU A 616 2.04 11.88 24.27
CA LEU A 616 1.35 10.61 24.06
C LEU A 616 0.43 10.22 25.23
N PRO A 617 0.85 10.34 26.51
CA PRO A 617 -0.05 10.08 27.64
C PRO A 617 -1.26 11.01 27.70
N GLU A 618 -1.05 12.29 27.37
CA GLU A 618 -2.13 13.30 27.34
C GLU A 618 -3.15 12.96 26.26
N LEU A 619 -2.70 12.70 25.03
CA LEU A 619 -3.55 12.29 23.92
C LEU A 619 -4.32 11.00 24.22
N PHE A 620 -3.68 10.00 24.83
CA PHE A 620 -4.32 8.75 25.21
C PHE A 620 -5.47 8.98 26.22
N LEU A 621 -5.24 9.82 27.23
CA LEU A 621 -6.27 10.16 28.22
C LEU A 621 -7.38 11.04 27.63
N SER A 622 -7.04 12.02 26.77
CA SER A 622 -8.02 12.85 26.06
C SER A 622 -8.92 12.00 25.15
N MET A 623 -8.36 11.05 24.41
CA MET A 623 -9.14 10.10 23.61
C MET A 623 -10.05 9.26 24.49
N THR A 624 -9.54 8.74 25.62
CA THR A 624 -10.32 7.93 26.57
C THR A 624 -11.49 8.74 27.11
N GLN A 625 -11.25 9.97 27.55
CA GLN A 625 -12.29 10.86 28.07
C GLN A 625 -13.32 11.25 26.99
N LEU A 626 -12.87 11.53 25.78
CA LEU A 626 -13.74 11.85 24.65
C LEU A 626 -14.67 10.68 24.31
N TYR A 627 -14.14 9.46 24.25
CA TYR A 627 -14.92 8.25 23.99
C TYR A 627 -16.06 8.07 25.01
N LEU A 628 -15.76 8.27 26.29
CA LEU A 628 -16.71 8.07 27.38
C LEU A 628 -17.83 9.10 27.40
N ASN A 629 -17.52 10.34 27.01
CA ASN A 629 -18.39 11.49 27.30
C ASN A 629 -19.14 12.05 26.09
N PHE A 630 -18.83 11.63 24.86
CA PHE A 630 -19.57 12.16 23.71
C PHE A 630 -21.04 11.76 23.77
N GLU A 631 -21.92 12.65 23.33
CA GLU A 631 -23.35 12.36 23.19
C GLU A 631 -23.68 12.18 21.70
N PRO A 632 -24.17 10.99 21.28
CA PRO A 632 -24.59 10.76 19.91
C PRO A 632 -25.90 11.51 19.61
N THR A 633 -26.02 12.04 18.41
CA THR A 633 -27.24 12.71 17.93
C THR A 633 -28.05 11.82 16.99
N GLU A 634 -29.35 12.10 16.82
CA GLU A 634 -30.21 11.37 15.88
C GLU A 634 -29.68 11.44 14.43
N GLN A 635 -29.08 12.57 14.06
CA GLN A 635 -28.47 12.75 12.75
C GLN A 635 -27.27 11.80 12.56
N GLU A 636 -26.38 11.72 13.56
CA GLU A 636 -25.20 10.84 13.50
C GLU A 636 -25.60 9.36 13.52
N LEU A 637 -26.65 9.00 14.28
CA LEU A 637 -27.20 7.64 14.24
C LEU A 637 -27.78 7.30 12.87
N ALA A 638 -28.50 8.23 12.23
CA ALA A 638 -29.02 8.04 10.88
C ALA A 638 -27.88 7.86 9.86
N GLN A 639 -26.80 8.63 9.99
CA GLN A 639 -25.60 8.48 9.16
C GLN A 639 -24.93 7.13 9.37
N ALA A 640 -24.71 6.73 10.63
CA ALA A 640 -24.12 5.44 10.97
C ALA A 640 -24.94 4.29 10.39
N LYS A 641 -26.28 4.37 10.43
CA LYS A 641 -27.17 3.36 9.84
C LYS A 641 -27.06 3.33 8.31
N SER A 642 -26.97 4.49 7.66
CA SER A 642 -26.77 4.55 6.20
C SER A 642 -25.41 3.97 5.81
N TRP A 643 -24.34 4.40 6.46
CA TRP A 643 -22.99 3.86 6.30
C TRP A 643 -22.98 2.35 6.47
N TYR A 644 -23.63 1.81 7.50
CA TYR A 644 -23.66 0.36 7.74
C TYR A 644 -24.37 -0.42 6.60
N LYS A 645 -25.45 0.14 6.03
CA LYS A 645 -26.11 -0.44 4.84
C LYS A 645 -25.17 -0.44 3.64
N GLU A 646 -24.45 0.65 3.42
CA GLU A 646 -23.47 0.80 2.35
C GLU A 646 -22.30 -0.18 2.51
N GLN A 647 -21.75 -0.36 3.71
CA GLN A 647 -20.68 -1.35 3.95
C GLN A 647 -21.14 -2.79 3.65
N ILE A 648 -22.41 -3.12 3.94
CA ILE A 648 -22.99 -4.41 3.55
C ILE A 648 -23.13 -4.52 2.03
N GLU A 649 -23.53 -3.46 1.35
CA GLU A 649 -23.63 -3.43 -0.11
C GLU A 649 -22.25 -3.56 -0.78
N VAL A 650 -21.23 -2.86 -0.28
CA VAL A 650 -19.83 -3.00 -0.71
C VAL A 650 -19.36 -4.44 -0.53
N ALA A 651 -19.60 -5.04 0.65
CA ALA A 651 -19.26 -6.44 0.89
C ALA A 651 -19.99 -7.40 -0.06
N ASN A 652 -21.23 -7.08 -0.47
CA ASN A 652 -21.99 -7.88 -1.43
C ASN A 652 -21.50 -7.72 -2.87
N ASN A 653 -20.92 -6.56 -3.21
CA ASN A 653 -20.34 -6.23 -4.52
C ASN A 653 -18.82 -6.44 -4.62
N ALA A 654 -18.24 -7.10 -3.61
CA ALA A 654 -16.84 -7.49 -3.59
C ALA A 654 -16.47 -8.35 -4.83
N LYS A 655 -15.17 -8.43 -5.13
CA LYS A 655 -14.68 -9.24 -6.27
C LYS A 655 -15.03 -10.72 -6.06
N ALA A 656 -15.17 -11.48 -7.13
CA ALA A 656 -15.60 -12.89 -7.05
C ALA A 656 -14.71 -13.73 -6.12
N TYR A 657 -13.38 -13.52 -6.11
CA TYR A 657 -12.47 -14.22 -5.19
C TYR A 657 -12.67 -13.78 -3.73
N GLU A 658 -13.01 -12.52 -3.48
CA GLU A 658 -13.30 -12.01 -2.13
C GLU A 658 -14.61 -12.64 -1.64
N LEU A 659 -15.64 -12.69 -2.51
CA LEU A 659 -16.89 -13.39 -2.23
C LEU A 659 -16.67 -14.88 -1.91
N ALA A 660 -15.73 -15.56 -2.58
CA ALA A 660 -15.38 -16.96 -2.31
C ALA A 660 -14.66 -17.14 -0.97
N MET A 661 -13.94 -16.12 -0.47
CA MET A 661 -13.30 -16.16 0.84
C MET A 661 -14.25 -15.80 2.00
N GLN A 662 -15.37 -15.12 1.72
CA GLN A 662 -16.30 -14.66 2.74
C GLN A 662 -16.79 -15.74 3.71
N PRO A 663 -17.17 -16.97 3.28
CA PRO A 663 -17.63 -17.98 4.23
C PRO A 663 -16.61 -18.30 5.31
N LEU A 664 -15.33 -18.45 4.96
CA LEU A 664 -14.26 -18.71 5.92
C LEU A 664 -14.07 -17.53 6.88
N GLN A 665 -14.04 -16.30 6.35
CA GLN A 665 -13.91 -15.08 7.16
C GLN A 665 -15.05 -14.95 8.18
N ARG A 666 -16.29 -15.25 7.74
CA ARG A 666 -17.50 -15.16 8.56
C ARG A 666 -17.50 -16.17 9.70
N ILE A 667 -17.13 -17.44 9.45
CA ILE A 667 -17.12 -18.46 10.52
C ILE A 667 -16.01 -18.24 11.56
N ASN A 668 -15.01 -17.40 11.27
CA ASN A 668 -13.97 -17.05 12.25
C ASN A 668 -14.44 -15.99 13.28
N SER A 669 -15.51 -15.25 13.01
CA SER A 669 -16.13 -14.32 13.96
C SER A 669 -17.11 -15.08 14.85
N VAL A 670 -16.82 -15.31 16.12
CA VAL A 670 -17.69 -16.11 17.01
C VAL A 670 -18.37 -15.21 18.06
N PRO A 671 -19.71 -15.18 18.14
CA PRO A 671 -20.69 -15.75 17.19
C PRO A 671 -20.81 -14.91 15.89
N TYR A 672 -21.19 -15.54 14.78
CA TYR A 672 -21.48 -14.85 13.53
C TYR A 672 -22.98 -14.83 13.23
N PHE A 673 -23.49 -13.63 12.91
CA PHE A 673 -24.86 -13.41 12.44
C PHE A 673 -24.88 -12.98 10.97
N GLU A 674 -25.81 -13.56 10.20
CA GLU A 674 -25.91 -13.23 8.78
C GLU A 674 -26.29 -11.76 8.55
N GLN A 675 -25.88 -11.24 7.39
CA GLN A 675 -26.15 -9.85 7.02
C GLN A 675 -27.64 -9.51 7.10
N GLU A 676 -28.53 -10.42 6.68
CA GLU A 676 -29.99 -10.22 6.74
C GLU A 676 -30.49 -10.07 8.18
N GLN A 677 -29.97 -10.87 9.11
CA GLN A 677 -30.33 -10.79 10.53
C GLN A 677 -29.86 -9.46 11.13
N ARG A 678 -28.63 -9.04 10.81
CA ARG A 678 -28.07 -7.76 11.25
C ARG A 678 -28.84 -6.56 10.66
N LEU A 679 -29.21 -6.61 9.38
CA LEU A 679 -30.01 -5.58 8.73
C LEU A 679 -31.42 -5.47 9.35
N ALA A 680 -32.02 -6.59 9.76
CA ALA A 680 -33.34 -6.60 10.40
C ALA A 680 -33.35 -5.91 11.79
N GLU A 681 -32.21 -5.87 12.48
CA GLU A 681 -32.09 -5.18 13.77
C GLU A 681 -31.73 -3.69 13.64
N LEU A 682 -31.19 -3.27 12.49
CA LEU A 682 -30.60 -1.96 12.29
C LEU A 682 -31.56 -0.80 12.59
N ASP A 683 -32.79 -0.86 12.07
CA ASP A 683 -33.76 0.22 12.24
C ASP A 683 -34.35 0.26 13.67
N LYS A 684 -34.18 -0.81 14.46
CA LYS A 684 -34.65 -0.90 15.85
C LYS A 684 -33.70 -0.27 16.88
N ILE A 685 -32.47 0.06 16.47
CA ILE A 685 -31.44 0.61 17.37
C ILE A 685 -31.70 2.10 17.61
N SER A 686 -31.70 2.50 18.86
CA SER A 686 -31.89 3.87 19.36
C SER A 686 -30.59 4.47 19.90
N LEU A 687 -30.56 5.78 20.14
CA LEU A 687 -29.43 6.43 20.83
C LEU A 687 -29.17 5.84 22.23
N GLN A 688 -30.24 5.45 22.93
CA GLN A 688 -30.12 4.80 24.24
C GLN A 688 -29.43 3.44 24.14
N ASP A 689 -29.67 2.67 23.08
CA ASP A 689 -28.96 1.40 22.87
C ASP A 689 -27.45 1.65 22.68
N ILE A 690 -27.08 2.70 21.92
CA ILE A 690 -25.67 3.09 21.69
C ILE A 690 -24.97 3.45 23.00
N THR A 691 -25.58 4.33 23.81
CA THR A 691 -24.99 4.76 25.08
C THR A 691 -24.95 3.63 26.10
N SER A 692 -26.02 2.81 26.18
CA SER A 692 -26.07 1.66 27.10
C SER A 692 -25.04 0.59 26.74
N TYR A 693 -24.85 0.31 25.44
CA TYR A 693 -23.82 -0.64 24.98
C TYR A 693 -22.41 -0.13 25.29
N ARG A 694 -22.13 1.17 25.07
CA ARG A 694 -20.87 1.81 25.46
C ARG A 694 -20.58 1.66 26.95
N GLU A 695 -21.55 1.97 27.80
CA GLU A 695 -21.41 1.86 29.25
C GLU A 695 -21.18 0.41 29.68
N MET A 696 -21.97 -0.52 29.13
CA MET A 696 -21.86 -1.95 29.41
C MET A 696 -20.46 -2.48 29.08
N ILE A 697 -19.94 -2.22 27.88
CA ILE A 697 -18.66 -2.79 27.45
C ILE A 697 -17.49 -2.22 28.26
N VAL A 698 -17.53 -0.94 28.60
CA VAL A 698 -16.50 -0.28 29.43
C VAL A 698 -16.55 -0.79 30.87
N LYS A 699 -17.74 -0.83 31.48
CA LYS A 699 -17.91 -1.22 32.88
C LYS A 699 -17.56 -2.69 33.11
N SER A 700 -17.94 -3.57 32.19
CA SER A 700 -17.72 -5.02 32.31
C SER A 700 -16.29 -5.47 31.97
N ALA A 701 -15.39 -4.54 31.62
CA ALA A 701 -14.06 -4.91 31.15
C ALA A 701 -13.04 -5.20 32.26
N ALA A 702 -12.18 -6.18 32.02
CA ALA A 702 -10.87 -6.29 32.66
C ALA A 702 -9.83 -5.56 31.81
N LEU A 703 -8.92 -4.84 32.47
CA LEU A 703 -7.94 -3.97 31.80
C LEU A 703 -6.60 -4.69 31.63
N GLN A 704 -6.07 -4.67 30.41
CA GLN A 704 -4.77 -5.24 30.08
C GLN A 704 -4.01 -4.29 29.15
N ALA A 705 -2.89 -3.78 29.62
CA ALA A 705 -2.06 -2.85 28.87
C ALA A 705 -0.73 -3.48 28.43
N LEU A 706 -0.28 -3.10 27.23
CA LEU A 706 1.10 -3.20 26.79
C LEU A 706 1.61 -1.78 26.50
N VAL A 707 2.64 -1.36 27.22
CA VAL A 707 3.35 -0.11 26.96
C VAL A 707 4.75 -0.41 26.45
N PHE A 708 5.08 0.11 25.27
CA PHE A 708 6.30 -0.23 24.55
C PHE A 708 7.06 1.03 24.13
N GLY A 709 8.40 1.04 24.25
CA GLY A 709 9.25 2.12 23.73
C GLY A 709 9.69 3.15 24.77
N ASN A 710 9.83 4.42 24.36
CA ASN A 710 10.43 5.53 25.10
C ASN A 710 9.58 6.07 26.26
N MET A 711 9.05 5.20 27.12
CA MET A 711 8.40 5.57 28.40
C MET A 711 9.06 4.83 29.54
N THR A 712 9.14 5.41 30.74
CA THR A 712 9.60 4.70 31.94
C THR A 712 8.48 3.84 32.53
N GLU A 713 8.82 2.80 33.30
CA GLU A 713 7.84 1.98 34.02
C GLU A 713 6.86 2.83 34.85
N SER A 714 7.37 3.85 35.56
CA SER A 714 6.52 4.73 36.38
C SER A 714 5.55 5.56 35.54
N GLN A 715 5.98 6.04 34.36
CA GLN A 715 5.08 6.74 33.44
C GLN A 715 4.01 5.79 32.91
N SER A 716 4.40 4.58 32.49
CA SER A 716 3.48 3.55 32.00
C SER A 716 2.40 3.20 33.03
N ILE A 717 2.79 2.93 34.28
CA ILE A 717 1.85 2.62 35.37
C ILE A 717 0.93 3.81 35.64
N LYS A 718 1.48 5.03 35.71
CA LYS A 718 0.68 6.23 35.96
C LYS A 718 -0.37 6.44 34.87
N THR A 719 0.02 6.40 33.59
CA THR A 719 -0.91 6.60 32.47
C THR A 719 -2.04 5.58 32.47
N ILE A 720 -1.75 4.30 32.73
CA ILE A 720 -2.80 3.27 32.77
C ILE A 720 -3.68 3.40 34.03
N LYS A 721 -3.13 3.80 35.18
CA LYS A 721 -3.93 4.09 36.37
C LYS A 721 -4.86 5.29 36.18
N ASP A 722 -4.38 6.35 35.53
CA ASP A 722 -5.20 7.51 35.21
C ASP A 722 -6.35 7.11 34.27
N ALA A 723 -6.07 6.27 33.26
CA ALA A 723 -7.11 5.72 32.39
C ALA A 723 -8.09 4.80 33.15
N GLN A 724 -7.60 3.95 34.06
CA GLN A 724 -8.44 3.11 34.92
C GLN A 724 -9.42 3.94 35.74
N GLN A 725 -8.98 5.09 36.30
CA GLN A 725 -9.84 6.00 37.05
C GLN A 725 -10.94 6.65 36.18
N LEU A 726 -10.64 6.93 34.91
CA LEU A 726 -11.63 7.43 33.94
C LEU A 726 -12.64 6.35 33.57
N LEU A 727 -12.16 5.16 33.21
CA LEU A 727 -12.97 4.05 32.72
C LEU A 727 -13.90 3.46 33.78
N LYS A 728 -13.47 3.44 35.04
CA LYS A 728 -14.21 2.83 36.17
C LYS A 728 -14.68 1.40 35.87
N SER A 729 -13.86 0.65 35.14
CA SER A 729 -14.15 -0.74 34.80
C SER A 729 -14.11 -1.64 36.05
N GLU A 730 -15.01 -2.61 36.11
CA GLU A 730 -15.23 -3.51 37.25
C GLU A 730 -15.01 -4.99 36.88
N GLY A 731 -14.93 -5.32 35.59
CA GLY A 731 -14.79 -6.70 35.13
C GLY A 731 -13.45 -7.33 35.53
N THR A 732 -13.44 -8.64 35.82
CA THR A 732 -12.25 -9.37 36.28
C THR A 732 -11.84 -10.51 35.36
N ASN A 733 -12.54 -10.71 34.24
CA ASN A 733 -12.27 -11.77 33.26
C ASN A 733 -11.50 -11.22 32.05
N TRP A 734 -10.24 -11.65 31.86
CA TRP A 734 -9.45 -11.33 30.67
C TRP A 734 -9.76 -12.27 29.49
N TRP A 735 -11.02 -12.27 29.06
CA TRP A 735 -11.50 -13.04 27.92
C TRP A 735 -10.72 -12.70 26.64
N ARG A 736 -10.32 -13.72 25.85
CA ARG A 736 -9.54 -13.59 24.61
C ARG A 736 -10.35 -13.86 23.35
N GLY A 737 -11.66 -14.06 23.49
CA GLY A 737 -12.57 -14.34 22.40
C GLY A 737 -12.86 -15.83 22.31
N ASP A 738 -14.03 -16.18 21.81
CA ASP A 738 -14.34 -17.57 21.52
C ASP A 738 -13.73 -17.96 20.17
N ILE A 739 -13.14 -19.15 20.10
CA ILE A 739 -12.49 -19.63 18.87
C ILE A 739 -13.14 -20.92 18.38
N VAL A 740 -13.21 -21.06 17.06
CA VAL A 740 -13.61 -22.30 16.42
C VAL A 740 -12.51 -23.35 16.57
N VAL A 741 -12.91 -24.60 16.83
CA VAL A 741 -12.03 -25.78 16.88
C VAL A 741 -12.50 -26.80 15.85
N ILE A 742 -11.55 -27.35 15.10
CA ILE A 742 -11.77 -28.45 14.16
C ILE A 742 -11.33 -29.75 14.83
N ASP A 743 -12.31 -30.57 15.21
CA ASP A 743 -12.14 -31.81 16.00
C ASP A 743 -12.41 -33.09 15.21
N LYS A 744 -12.94 -32.98 13.99
CA LYS A 744 -13.25 -34.10 13.09
C LYS A 744 -13.35 -33.62 11.64
N ASN A 745 -13.74 -34.53 10.76
CA ASN A 745 -13.92 -34.23 9.35
C ASN A 745 -15.21 -33.43 9.08
N TYR A 746 -15.06 -32.30 8.41
CA TYR A 746 -16.13 -31.43 7.93
C TYR A 746 -15.92 -31.15 6.45
N LEU A 747 -16.87 -31.55 5.60
CA LEU A 747 -16.85 -31.27 4.15
C LEU A 747 -17.97 -30.28 3.83
N ALA A 748 -17.62 -29.02 3.64
CA ALA A 748 -18.57 -27.92 3.49
C ALA A 748 -18.50 -27.29 2.09
N ASP A 749 -19.62 -27.26 1.39
CA ASP A 749 -19.78 -26.56 0.11
C ASP A 749 -20.59 -25.28 0.30
N PHE A 750 -20.17 -24.20 -0.33
CA PHE A 750 -20.87 -22.92 -0.41
C PHE A 750 -21.02 -22.52 -1.86
N GLN A 751 -22.22 -22.12 -2.25
CA GLN A 751 -22.52 -21.70 -3.61
C GLN A 751 -23.13 -20.30 -3.60
N LYS A 752 -22.57 -19.38 -4.39
CA LYS A 752 -23.06 -18.01 -4.51
C LYS A 752 -23.00 -17.56 -5.97
N GLN A 753 -24.04 -16.85 -6.42
CA GLN A 753 -23.96 -16.11 -7.67
C GLN A 753 -23.37 -14.73 -7.38
N GLY A 754 -22.28 -14.40 -8.07
CA GLY A 754 -21.60 -13.11 -7.96
C GLY A 754 -22.31 -12.00 -8.73
N ASN A 755 -21.92 -10.76 -8.46
CA ASN A 755 -22.51 -9.58 -9.09
C ASN A 755 -21.83 -9.19 -10.41
N SER A 756 -20.64 -9.70 -10.68
CA SER A 756 -19.92 -9.53 -11.95
C SER A 756 -20.04 -10.76 -12.85
N SER A 757 -19.51 -10.70 -14.07
CA SER A 757 -19.40 -11.87 -14.95
C SER A 757 -18.35 -12.88 -14.50
N ASP A 758 -17.51 -12.53 -13.52
CA ASP A 758 -16.39 -13.36 -13.11
C ASP A 758 -16.85 -14.47 -12.16
N ASN A 759 -16.23 -15.62 -12.33
CA ASN A 759 -16.35 -16.79 -11.48
C ASN A 759 -15.17 -16.83 -10.51
N ALA A 760 -15.34 -17.50 -9.38
CA ALA A 760 -14.23 -17.84 -8.49
C ALA A 760 -14.44 -19.18 -7.79
N LEU A 761 -13.34 -19.80 -7.41
CA LEU A 761 -13.32 -21.01 -6.61
C LEU A 761 -12.26 -20.86 -5.51
N ALA A 762 -12.70 -20.99 -4.26
CA ALA A 762 -11.84 -21.10 -3.08
C ALA A 762 -11.98 -22.49 -2.48
N GLU A 763 -10.89 -23.22 -2.32
CA GLU A 763 -10.86 -24.49 -1.58
C GLU A 763 -9.88 -24.38 -0.41
N ILE A 764 -10.36 -24.59 0.81
CA ILE A 764 -9.63 -24.38 2.06
C ILE A 764 -9.58 -25.69 2.85
N PHE A 765 -8.39 -26.11 3.26
CA PHE A 765 -8.14 -27.37 3.96
C PHE A 765 -7.37 -27.13 5.26
N ILE A 766 -8.01 -27.37 6.40
CA ILE A 766 -7.44 -27.18 7.75
C ILE A 766 -7.52 -28.51 8.52
N PRO A 767 -6.41 -29.25 8.67
CA PRO A 767 -6.45 -30.53 9.35
C PRO A 767 -6.56 -30.42 10.87
N ASP A 768 -7.16 -31.44 11.47
CA ASP A 768 -7.16 -31.69 12.90
C ASP A 768 -5.86 -32.40 13.35
N GLY A 769 -5.63 -32.48 14.66
CA GLY A 769 -4.53 -33.26 15.24
C GLY A 769 -3.13 -32.61 15.21
N TYR A 770 -3.02 -31.36 14.75
CA TYR A 770 -1.76 -30.61 14.79
C TYR A 770 -1.82 -29.48 15.83
N SER A 771 -0.70 -29.22 16.49
CA SER A 771 -0.58 -28.05 17.37
C SER A 771 -0.62 -26.75 16.55
N ARG A 772 -0.92 -25.63 17.20
CA ARG A 772 -0.88 -24.29 16.58
C ARG A 772 0.45 -24.01 15.89
N ILE A 773 1.56 -24.40 16.51
CA ILE A 773 2.92 -24.16 16.00
C ILE A 773 3.22 -25.10 14.84
N ASP A 774 2.96 -26.40 14.98
CA ASP A 774 3.25 -27.38 13.92
C ASP A 774 2.42 -27.09 12.67
N GLY A 775 1.12 -26.85 12.83
CA GLY A 775 0.24 -26.47 11.73
C GLY A 775 0.71 -25.20 11.04
N ALA A 776 1.10 -24.17 11.81
CA ALA A 776 1.61 -22.91 11.27
C ALA A 776 2.91 -23.09 10.46
N VAL A 777 3.79 -24.00 10.89
CA VAL A 777 5.06 -24.29 10.23
C VAL A 777 4.85 -25.11 8.96
N LEU A 778 4.13 -26.23 9.05
CA LEU A 778 3.94 -27.16 7.94
C LEU A 778 3.13 -26.53 6.80
N SER A 779 2.05 -25.81 7.12
CA SER A 779 1.30 -25.04 6.12
C SER A 779 2.11 -23.89 5.52
N GLY A 780 2.98 -23.25 6.30
CA GLY A 780 3.85 -22.19 5.82
C GLY A 780 4.85 -22.70 4.78
N ILE A 781 5.53 -23.81 5.06
CA ILE A 781 6.43 -24.48 4.11
C ILE A 781 5.64 -24.87 2.84
N LEU A 782 4.48 -25.52 2.99
CA LEU A 782 3.64 -25.91 1.85
C LEU A 782 3.27 -24.73 0.96
N SER A 783 2.82 -23.62 1.55
CA SER A 783 2.45 -22.43 0.77
C SER A 783 3.62 -21.86 -0.03
N LYS A 784 4.85 -21.82 0.54
CA LYS A 784 6.04 -21.30 -0.14
C LYS A 784 6.44 -22.19 -1.32
N VAL A 785 6.27 -23.51 -1.20
CA VAL A 785 6.60 -24.50 -2.22
C VAL A 785 5.52 -24.57 -3.32
N ILE A 786 4.25 -24.62 -2.93
CA ILE A 786 3.14 -24.90 -3.86
C ILE A 786 2.68 -23.66 -4.60
N GLN A 787 2.78 -22.45 -4.01
CA GLN A 787 2.32 -21.22 -4.67
C GLN A 787 2.90 -21.02 -6.08
N PRO A 788 4.22 -21.13 -6.30
CA PRO A 788 4.79 -21.02 -7.64
C PRO A 788 4.25 -22.09 -8.61
N TRP A 789 4.08 -23.33 -8.16
CA TRP A 789 3.58 -24.42 -9.00
C TRP A 789 2.11 -24.23 -9.39
N PHE A 790 1.30 -23.77 -8.45
CA PHE A 790 -0.12 -23.52 -8.67
C PHE A 790 -0.34 -22.34 -9.62
N TYR A 791 0.43 -21.27 -9.42
CA TYR A 791 0.45 -20.12 -10.30
C TYR A 791 0.87 -20.54 -11.72
N ASP A 792 2.02 -21.20 -11.89
CA ASP A 792 2.51 -21.58 -13.22
C ASP A 792 1.52 -22.48 -13.98
N GLN A 793 0.97 -23.49 -13.30
CA GLN A 793 0.04 -24.42 -13.92
C GLN A 793 -1.25 -23.72 -14.37
N LEU A 794 -1.93 -23.00 -13.48
CA LEU A 794 -3.28 -22.49 -13.77
C LEU A 794 -3.30 -21.09 -14.40
N ARG A 795 -2.27 -20.26 -14.16
CA ARG A 795 -2.13 -18.93 -14.76
C ARG A 795 -1.32 -18.97 -16.04
N THR A 796 -0.08 -19.46 -16.01
CA THR A 796 0.85 -19.37 -17.14
C THR A 796 0.50 -20.37 -18.24
N ASN A 797 0.40 -21.65 -17.87
CA ASN A 797 0.27 -22.74 -18.84
C ASN A 797 -1.17 -22.90 -19.35
N GLU A 798 -2.16 -22.79 -18.45
CA GLU A 798 -3.56 -23.02 -18.79
C GLU A 798 -4.40 -21.74 -18.95
N GLN A 799 -3.90 -20.59 -18.48
CA GLN A 799 -4.57 -19.28 -18.61
C GLN A 799 -6.02 -19.26 -18.08
N LEU A 800 -6.28 -19.98 -16.99
CA LEU A 800 -7.63 -20.18 -16.46
C LEU A 800 -8.17 -19.01 -15.67
N GLY A 801 -7.29 -18.23 -15.07
CA GLY A 801 -7.67 -17.15 -14.17
C GLY A 801 -6.58 -16.12 -14.11
N TYR A 802 -6.88 -15.00 -13.47
CA TYR A 802 -5.97 -13.87 -13.42
C TYR A 802 -5.55 -13.48 -12.00
N ALA A 803 -6.32 -13.95 -11.02
CA ALA A 803 -5.93 -14.01 -9.62
C ALA A 803 -5.84 -15.49 -9.28
N VAL A 804 -4.64 -16.00 -8.97
CA VAL A 804 -4.36 -17.43 -8.74
C VAL A 804 -3.42 -17.55 -7.54
N PHE A 805 -3.90 -18.15 -6.45
CA PHE A 805 -3.16 -18.23 -5.19
C PHE A 805 -3.33 -19.58 -4.50
N ALA A 806 -2.23 -20.13 -3.99
CA ALA A 806 -2.15 -21.14 -2.96
C ALA A 806 -1.45 -20.49 -1.76
N PHE A 807 -2.07 -20.54 -0.58
CA PHE A 807 -1.62 -19.75 0.56
C PHE A 807 -1.88 -20.47 1.88
N LYS A 808 -1.12 -20.10 2.90
CA LYS A 808 -1.39 -20.51 4.28
C LYS A 808 -2.63 -19.77 4.81
N THR A 809 -3.55 -20.50 5.41
CA THR A 809 -4.77 -19.96 6.02
C THR A 809 -5.06 -20.65 7.35
N GLY A 810 -5.98 -20.14 8.15
CA GLY A 810 -6.32 -20.73 9.44
C GLY A 810 -7.71 -20.35 9.94
N LEU A 811 -8.17 -21.08 10.95
CA LEU A 811 -9.43 -20.87 11.65
C LEU A 811 -9.20 -21.18 13.13
N GLY A 812 -9.49 -20.22 14.01
CA GLY A 812 -9.07 -20.29 15.40
C GLY A 812 -7.55 -20.47 15.53
N ASP A 813 -7.12 -21.58 16.13
CA ASP A 813 -5.71 -21.91 16.37
C ASP A 813 -5.14 -22.97 15.42
N GLN A 814 -5.92 -23.36 14.42
CA GLN A 814 -5.55 -24.41 13.47
C GLN A 814 -5.28 -23.79 12.09
N TRP A 815 -4.24 -24.31 11.42
CA TRP A 815 -3.71 -23.77 10.18
C TRP A 815 -3.83 -24.78 9.05
N GLY A 816 -3.75 -24.33 7.81
CA GLY A 816 -4.03 -25.15 6.64
C GLY A 816 -3.63 -24.48 5.33
N MET A 817 -4.08 -25.08 4.24
CA MET A 817 -3.83 -24.62 2.87
C MET A 817 -5.12 -24.08 2.25
N GLY A 818 -5.05 -22.92 1.61
CA GLY A 818 -6.11 -22.38 0.76
C GLY A 818 -5.65 -22.31 -0.70
N PHE A 819 -6.58 -22.55 -1.62
CA PHE A 819 -6.42 -22.43 -3.07
C PHE A 819 -7.52 -21.55 -3.64
N LEU A 820 -7.17 -20.48 -4.34
CA LEU A 820 -8.10 -19.46 -4.79
C LEU A 820 -7.83 -19.06 -6.24
N ILE A 821 -8.88 -19.05 -7.06
CA ILE A 821 -8.82 -18.58 -8.44
C ILE A 821 -10.00 -17.67 -8.76
N GLN A 822 -9.74 -16.57 -9.48
CA GLN A 822 -10.76 -15.77 -10.16
C GLN A 822 -10.62 -15.94 -11.68
N SER A 823 -11.73 -16.30 -12.34
CA SER A 823 -11.79 -16.56 -13.78
C SER A 823 -12.95 -15.82 -14.43
N ASN A 824 -12.66 -15.06 -15.49
CA ASN A 824 -13.67 -14.45 -16.35
C ASN A 824 -14.22 -15.42 -17.42
N ALA A 825 -13.69 -16.65 -17.51
CA ALA A 825 -13.93 -17.55 -18.64
C ALA A 825 -14.40 -18.95 -18.24
N LYS A 826 -14.02 -19.45 -17.06
CA LYS A 826 -14.27 -20.82 -16.61
C LYS A 826 -15.09 -20.83 -15.33
N THR A 827 -16.06 -21.73 -15.27
CA THR A 827 -16.94 -21.90 -14.11
C THR A 827 -16.25 -22.69 -13.00
N PRO A 828 -16.71 -22.58 -11.74
CA PRO A 828 -16.22 -23.40 -10.63
C PRO A 828 -16.23 -24.91 -10.93
N SER A 829 -17.22 -25.41 -11.68
CA SER A 829 -17.28 -26.81 -12.13
C SER A 829 -16.03 -27.25 -12.91
N TYR A 830 -15.61 -26.45 -13.89
CA TYR A 830 -14.38 -26.72 -14.66
C TYR A 830 -13.14 -26.54 -13.80
N LEU A 831 -13.09 -25.46 -13.02
CA LEU A 831 -11.94 -25.11 -12.18
C LEU A 831 -11.66 -26.17 -11.12
N ASN A 832 -12.70 -26.71 -10.48
CA ASN A 832 -12.57 -27.81 -9.52
C ASN A 832 -11.93 -29.03 -10.17
N THR A 833 -12.31 -29.41 -11.39
CA THR A 833 -11.66 -30.53 -12.11
C THR A 833 -10.15 -30.29 -12.26
N ARG A 834 -9.74 -29.05 -12.55
CA ARG A 834 -8.33 -28.69 -12.65
C ARG A 834 -7.63 -28.69 -11.30
N TYR A 835 -8.28 -28.25 -10.23
CA TYR A 835 -7.76 -28.33 -8.86
C TYR A 835 -7.51 -29.78 -8.46
N GLN A 836 -8.48 -30.68 -8.66
CA GLN A 836 -8.31 -32.10 -8.31
C GLN A 836 -7.12 -32.74 -9.03
N GLN A 837 -6.90 -32.40 -10.31
CA GLN A 837 -5.72 -32.85 -11.04
C GLN A 837 -4.43 -32.24 -10.49
N PHE A 838 -4.43 -30.93 -10.24
CA PHE A 838 -3.28 -30.24 -9.68
C PHE A 838 -2.89 -30.81 -8.31
N TYR A 839 -3.84 -31.16 -7.44
CA TYR A 839 -3.52 -31.66 -6.11
C TYR A 839 -2.72 -32.96 -6.14
N LEU A 840 -3.05 -33.87 -7.06
CA LEU A 840 -2.30 -35.10 -7.29
C LEU A 840 -0.92 -34.82 -7.90
N GLN A 841 -0.84 -33.89 -8.85
CA GLN A 841 0.43 -33.47 -9.44
C GLN A 841 1.36 -32.83 -8.41
N ALA A 842 0.82 -31.96 -7.54
CA ALA A 842 1.56 -31.31 -6.47
C ALA A 842 2.06 -32.35 -5.45
N LEU A 843 1.25 -33.35 -5.09
CA LEU A 843 1.71 -34.46 -4.23
C LEU A 843 2.91 -35.20 -4.84
N GLU A 844 2.84 -35.55 -6.12
CA GLU A 844 3.92 -36.24 -6.82
C GLU A 844 5.18 -35.37 -6.95
N LYS A 845 5.00 -34.06 -7.19
CA LYS A 845 6.09 -33.08 -7.17
C LYS A 845 6.73 -32.98 -5.78
N LEU A 846 5.95 -32.87 -4.71
CA LEU A 846 6.46 -32.85 -3.32
C LEU A 846 7.28 -34.11 -3.00
N LYS A 847 6.80 -35.29 -3.39
CA LYS A 847 7.53 -36.56 -3.20
C LYS A 847 8.89 -36.55 -3.90
N LYS A 848 8.92 -36.04 -5.13
CA LYS A 848 10.13 -35.96 -5.97
C LYS A 848 11.02 -34.75 -5.68
N LEU A 849 10.58 -33.80 -4.85
CA LEU A 849 11.34 -32.61 -4.49
C LEU A 849 12.69 -33.02 -3.87
N PRO A 850 13.82 -32.58 -4.45
CA PRO A 850 15.14 -32.83 -3.87
C PRO A 850 15.23 -32.28 -2.45
N ILE A 851 15.94 -33.00 -1.57
CA ILE A 851 16.04 -32.61 -0.16
C ILE A 851 16.75 -31.27 0.02
N ASP A 852 17.74 -30.97 -0.82
CA ASP A 852 18.47 -29.71 -0.78
C ASP A 852 17.57 -28.53 -1.15
N GLU A 853 16.72 -28.69 -2.17
CA GLU A 853 15.72 -27.68 -2.57
C GLU A 853 14.67 -27.47 -1.47
N PHE A 854 14.17 -28.56 -0.85
CA PHE A 854 13.29 -28.45 0.31
C PHE A 854 13.93 -27.69 1.48
N ASN A 855 15.20 -27.97 1.78
CA ASN A 855 15.94 -27.29 2.83
C ASN A 855 16.17 -25.81 2.50
N GLN A 856 16.36 -25.45 1.23
CA GLN A 856 16.44 -24.06 0.80
C GLN A 856 15.15 -23.29 1.09
N TYR A 857 13.97 -23.86 0.82
CA TYR A 857 12.69 -23.22 1.18
C TYR A 857 12.57 -22.96 2.69
N LYS A 858 12.92 -23.96 3.52
CA LYS A 858 12.93 -23.80 4.97
C LYS A 858 13.90 -22.71 5.42
N GLN A 859 15.11 -22.74 4.89
CA GLN A 859 16.16 -21.78 5.25
C GLN A 859 15.77 -20.36 4.85
N SER A 860 15.10 -20.19 3.70
CA SER A 860 14.54 -18.90 3.28
C SER A 860 13.53 -18.36 4.31
N ILE A 861 12.58 -19.18 4.77
CA ILE A 861 11.59 -18.78 5.78
C ILE A 861 12.28 -18.46 7.13
N ILE A 862 13.23 -19.29 7.56
CA ILE A 862 13.99 -19.06 8.80
C ILE A 862 14.79 -17.76 8.71
N THR A 863 15.39 -17.47 7.57
CA THR A 863 16.16 -16.25 7.33
C THR A 863 15.24 -15.04 7.43
N GLU A 864 14.09 -15.05 6.75
CA GLU A 864 13.05 -14.01 6.84
C GLU A 864 12.57 -13.81 8.30
N MET A 865 12.37 -14.89 9.05
CA MET A 865 11.99 -14.85 10.45
C MET A 865 13.12 -14.41 11.40
N ASN A 866 14.38 -14.47 11.00
CA ASN A 866 15.50 -14.00 11.83
C ASN A 866 15.89 -12.55 11.53
N GLN A 867 15.34 -11.94 10.48
CA GLN A 867 15.59 -10.53 10.18
C GLN A 867 15.21 -9.66 11.39
N PRO A 868 16.01 -8.65 11.77
CA PRO A 868 15.61 -7.63 12.74
C PRO A 868 14.42 -6.82 12.21
N PRO A 869 13.60 -6.20 13.09
CA PRO A 869 12.52 -5.33 12.63
C PRO A 869 13.13 -4.11 11.94
N GLN A 870 12.51 -3.65 10.86
CA GLN A 870 12.99 -2.50 10.10
C GLN A 870 12.49 -1.17 10.69
N THR A 871 11.39 -1.22 11.45
CA THR A 871 10.74 -0.06 12.06
C THR A 871 10.33 -0.33 13.51
N PHE A 872 10.18 0.72 14.31
CA PHE A 872 9.64 0.65 15.67
C PHE A 872 8.30 -0.12 15.74
N TYR A 873 7.41 0.13 14.78
CA TYR A 873 6.08 -0.50 14.76
C TYR A 873 6.14 -1.98 14.37
N GLU A 874 7.09 -2.40 13.53
CA GLU A 874 7.34 -3.83 13.28
C GLU A 874 7.82 -4.55 14.55
N GLU A 875 8.65 -3.89 15.37
CA GLU A 875 9.07 -4.45 16.66
C GLU A 875 7.88 -4.60 17.61
N VAL A 876 7.04 -3.58 17.74
CA VAL A 876 5.78 -3.65 18.50
C VAL A 876 4.93 -4.84 18.02
N GLY A 877 4.77 -4.98 16.70
CA GLY A 877 4.00 -6.04 16.06
C GLY A 877 4.47 -7.47 16.38
N ARG A 878 5.76 -7.67 16.69
CA ARG A 878 6.30 -8.99 17.09
C ARG A 878 5.66 -9.53 18.36
N TYR A 879 5.25 -8.64 19.26
CA TYR A 879 4.70 -9.01 20.56
C TYR A 879 3.17 -8.96 20.60
N SER A 880 2.52 -8.29 19.63
CA SER A 880 1.07 -8.08 19.63
C SER A 880 0.25 -9.37 19.63
N SER A 881 0.66 -10.38 18.86
CA SER A 881 -0.08 -11.64 18.78
C SER A 881 -0.01 -12.45 20.08
N ASP A 882 1.15 -12.50 20.72
CA ASP A 882 1.33 -13.20 22.00
C ASP A 882 0.63 -12.44 23.13
N PHE A 883 0.72 -11.11 23.13
CA PHE A 883 -0.05 -10.25 24.04
C PHE A 883 -1.57 -10.45 23.89
N SER A 884 -2.10 -10.48 22.66
CA SER A 884 -3.55 -10.62 22.44
C SER A 884 -4.08 -11.99 22.88
N ARG A 885 -3.21 -13.00 22.87
CA ARG A 885 -3.48 -14.40 23.22
C ARG A 885 -3.10 -14.78 24.66
N ASN A 886 -2.60 -13.82 25.45
CA ASN A 886 -2.06 -14.00 26.80
C ASN A 886 -0.91 -15.03 26.90
N ILE A 887 -0.06 -15.08 25.88
CA ILE A 887 1.17 -15.88 25.87
C ILE A 887 2.31 -15.01 26.42
N PHE A 888 2.42 -14.88 27.73
CA PHE A 888 3.38 -13.96 28.37
C PHE A 888 4.83 -14.46 28.39
N SER A 889 5.09 -15.66 27.86
CA SER A 889 6.45 -16.09 27.52
C SER A 889 7.02 -15.37 26.30
N PHE A 890 6.14 -14.82 25.43
CA PHE A 890 6.50 -14.15 24.17
C PHE A 890 7.45 -14.97 23.27
N ASP A 891 7.37 -16.30 23.36
CA ASP A 891 8.29 -17.25 22.74
C ASP A 891 7.72 -17.97 21.51
N THR A 892 6.54 -17.53 21.01
CA THR A 892 5.92 -18.14 19.83
C THR A 892 6.86 -18.09 18.62
N ARG A 893 7.53 -16.94 18.39
CA ARG A 893 8.42 -16.78 17.23
C ARG A 893 9.60 -17.76 17.30
N GLU A 894 10.23 -17.88 18.46
CA GLU A 894 11.37 -18.79 18.67
C GLU A 894 10.95 -20.25 18.51
N LYS A 895 9.78 -20.62 19.04
CA LYS A 895 9.20 -21.95 18.84
C LYS A 895 8.93 -22.25 17.37
N VAL A 896 8.36 -21.31 16.62
CA VAL A 896 8.14 -21.47 15.17
C VAL A 896 9.45 -21.66 14.42
N ILE A 897 10.49 -20.86 14.73
CA ILE A 897 11.83 -20.99 14.11
C ILE A 897 12.46 -22.34 14.44
N ALA A 898 12.39 -22.79 15.70
CA ALA A 898 12.91 -24.09 16.11
C ALA A 898 12.19 -25.24 15.39
N THR A 899 10.85 -25.19 15.35
CA THR A 899 10.04 -26.20 14.65
C THR A 899 10.29 -26.20 13.14
N LEU A 900 10.47 -25.02 12.51
CA LEU A 900 10.91 -24.90 11.12
C LEU A 900 12.25 -25.63 10.93
N GLY A 901 13.23 -25.38 11.79
CA GLY A 901 14.55 -26.03 11.74
C GLY A 901 14.44 -27.56 11.72
N SER A 902 13.59 -28.15 12.56
CA SER A 902 13.42 -29.61 12.66
C SER A 902 12.43 -30.24 11.67
N ALA A 903 11.59 -29.46 10.99
CA ALA A 903 10.55 -29.99 10.10
C ALA A 903 11.14 -30.81 8.94
N THR A 904 10.59 -32.00 8.68
CA THR A 904 11.06 -32.92 7.63
C THR A 904 10.17 -32.87 6.38
N LYS A 905 10.72 -33.29 5.23
CA LYS A 905 9.95 -33.37 3.97
C LYS A 905 8.79 -34.36 4.12
N GLU A 906 9.00 -35.45 4.85
CA GLU A 906 8.02 -36.50 5.10
C GLU A 906 6.83 -35.97 5.90
N GLN A 907 7.07 -35.19 6.96
CA GLN A 907 6.01 -34.53 7.72
C GLN A 907 5.19 -33.55 6.86
N VAL A 908 5.86 -32.80 5.98
CA VAL A 908 5.20 -31.86 5.06
C VAL A 908 4.32 -32.61 4.05
N ILE A 909 4.81 -33.71 3.49
CA ILE A 909 4.02 -34.58 2.60
C ILE A 909 2.83 -35.18 3.34
N GLU A 910 3.03 -35.71 4.54
CA GLU A 910 1.96 -36.27 5.36
C GLU A 910 0.90 -35.22 5.70
N TYR A 911 1.32 -33.99 6.04
CA TYR A 911 0.42 -32.88 6.30
C TYR A 911 -0.44 -32.56 5.07
N TYR A 912 0.19 -32.46 3.89
CA TYR A 912 -0.51 -32.22 2.63
C TYR A 912 -1.48 -33.36 2.28
N GLU A 913 -1.06 -34.61 2.43
CA GLU A 913 -1.93 -35.76 2.20
C GLU A 913 -3.13 -35.76 3.17
N ASN A 914 -2.91 -35.47 4.44
CA ASN A 914 -3.97 -35.43 5.44
C ASN A 914 -4.95 -34.27 5.17
N ALA A 915 -4.45 -33.07 4.90
CA ALA A 915 -5.27 -31.89 4.67
C ALA A 915 -5.97 -31.91 3.30
N VAL A 916 -5.20 -32.00 2.21
CA VAL A 916 -5.68 -31.72 0.84
C VAL A 916 -6.19 -32.97 0.13
N ILE A 917 -5.59 -34.14 0.38
CA ILE A 917 -5.94 -35.38 -0.35
C ILE A 917 -7.01 -36.19 0.39
N LYS A 918 -6.85 -36.33 1.71
CA LYS A 918 -7.73 -37.16 2.56
C LYS A 918 -8.83 -36.34 3.25
N HIS A 919 -8.75 -35.01 3.20
CA HIS A 919 -9.67 -34.08 3.87
C HIS A 919 -9.90 -34.41 5.35
N LYS A 920 -8.82 -34.76 6.08
CA LYS A 920 -8.88 -34.87 7.54
C LYS A 920 -9.03 -33.47 8.12
N GLY A 921 -9.99 -33.26 9.01
CA GLY A 921 -10.36 -31.93 9.51
C GLY A 921 -11.36 -31.19 8.61
N LEU A 922 -11.20 -29.87 8.46
CA LEU A 922 -12.12 -29.03 7.71
C LEU A 922 -11.68 -28.89 6.26
N ALA A 923 -12.56 -29.23 5.32
CA ALA A 923 -12.46 -28.88 3.91
C ALA A 923 -13.66 -28.00 3.53
N VAL A 924 -13.39 -26.80 3.01
CA VAL A 924 -14.40 -25.86 2.52
C VAL A 924 -14.18 -25.63 1.04
N SER A 925 -15.22 -25.79 0.23
CA SER A 925 -15.27 -25.37 -1.16
C SER A 925 -16.27 -24.23 -1.25
N SER A 926 -15.81 -23.05 -1.62
CA SER A 926 -16.66 -21.89 -1.87
C SER A 926 -16.61 -21.51 -3.34
N GLN A 927 -17.77 -21.58 -3.96
CA GLN A 927 -17.96 -21.47 -5.40
C GLN A 927 -18.77 -20.22 -5.72
N VAL A 928 -18.18 -19.32 -6.50
CA VAL A 928 -18.84 -18.13 -6.99
C VAL A 928 -19.01 -18.25 -8.50
N ILE A 929 -20.24 -18.28 -8.99
CA ILE A 929 -20.50 -18.21 -10.44
C ILE A 929 -20.76 -16.77 -10.87
N GLY A 930 -20.32 -16.43 -12.07
CA GLY A 930 -20.60 -15.14 -12.67
C GLY A 930 -22.08 -14.94 -13.01
N ARG A 931 -22.50 -13.68 -13.12
CA ARG A 931 -23.81 -13.29 -13.61
C ARG A 931 -24.02 -13.85 -15.03
N GLY A 932 -25.17 -14.50 -15.25
CA GLY A 932 -25.52 -15.10 -16.54
C GLY A 932 -25.03 -16.54 -16.73
N VAL A 933 -24.27 -17.10 -15.77
CA VAL A 933 -23.93 -18.53 -15.74
C VAL A 933 -25.12 -19.31 -15.19
N ASP A 934 -25.48 -20.43 -15.84
CA ASP A 934 -26.55 -21.33 -15.38
C ASP A 934 -26.12 -22.03 -14.08
N THR A 935 -26.90 -21.86 -13.02
CA THR A 935 -26.67 -22.44 -11.70
C THR A 935 -26.67 -23.96 -11.70
N LYS A 936 -27.32 -24.62 -12.67
CA LYS A 936 -27.38 -26.09 -12.75
C LYS A 936 -26.07 -26.73 -13.22
N VAL A 937 -25.22 -25.98 -13.93
CA VAL A 937 -23.97 -26.49 -14.54
C VAL A 937 -22.74 -25.69 -14.13
N GLY A 938 -22.92 -24.50 -13.56
CA GLY A 938 -21.84 -23.62 -13.15
C GLY A 938 -21.07 -24.13 -11.94
N TYR A 939 -21.77 -24.68 -10.95
CA TYR A 939 -21.15 -25.21 -9.73
C TYR A 939 -20.59 -26.63 -9.94
N ALA A 940 -19.47 -26.91 -9.30
CA ALA A 940 -18.91 -28.24 -9.16
C ALA A 940 -19.81 -29.11 -8.28
N HIS A 941 -20.05 -30.34 -8.71
CA HIS A 941 -20.77 -31.34 -7.92
C HIS A 941 -19.77 -32.12 -7.06
N LEU A 942 -19.74 -31.80 -5.77
CA LEU A 942 -18.82 -32.41 -4.82
C LEU A 942 -19.48 -33.59 -4.11
N LYS A 943 -18.93 -34.79 -4.31
CA LYS A 943 -19.47 -36.03 -3.75
C LYS A 943 -19.17 -36.11 -2.25
N ASP A 944 -20.19 -36.38 -1.45
CA ASP A 944 -20.13 -36.54 0.01
C ASP A 944 -19.90 -35.21 0.80
N TRP A 945 -19.97 -34.06 0.12
CA TRP A 945 -19.91 -32.72 0.74
C TRP A 945 -21.32 -32.23 1.09
N VAL A 946 -21.43 -31.47 2.17
CA VAL A 946 -22.69 -30.87 2.62
C VAL A 946 -22.77 -29.43 2.11
N LEU A 947 -23.80 -29.11 1.34
CA LEU A 947 -24.09 -27.74 0.91
C LEU A 947 -24.66 -26.95 2.10
N TYR A 948 -23.96 -25.89 2.51
CA TYR A 948 -24.41 -24.94 3.52
C TYR A 948 -24.91 -23.66 2.84
N PRO A 949 -26.21 -23.35 2.95
CA PRO A 949 -26.75 -22.07 2.46
C PRO A 949 -26.07 -20.83 3.06
N THR A 950 -25.61 -20.90 4.31
CA THR A 950 -25.04 -19.75 5.03
C THR A 950 -23.87 -20.15 5.94
N ALA A 951 -22.96 -19.21 6.20
CA ALA A 951 -21.77 -19.45 7.02
C ALA A 951 -22.13 -19.75 8.48
N SER A 952 -23.13 -19.05 9.02
CA SER A 952 -23.65 -19.27 10.38
C SER A 952 -24.17 -20.70 10.62
N GLN A 953 -24.71 -21.38 9.59
CA GLN A 953 -25.16 -22.77 9.73
C GLN A 953 -23.97 -23.74 9.90
N LEU A 954 -22.87 -23.50 9.19
CA LEU A 954 -21.64 -24.25 9.40
C LEU A 954 -21.06 -23.94 10.78
N GLN A 955 -20.96 -22.67 11.17
CA GLN A 955 -20.37 -22.30 12.47
C GLN A 955 -21.08 -22.98 13.65
N LYS A 956 -22.42 -23.10 13.62
CA LYS A 956 -23.21 -23.75 14.68
C LYS A 956 -22.87 -25.23 14.95
N ILE A 957 -22.29 -25.93 13.98
CA ILE A 957 -21.91 -27.34 14.14
C ILE A 957 -20.42 -27.54 14.43
N LEU A 958 -19.64 -26.46 14.34
CA LEU A 958 -18.23 -26.47 14.69
C LEU A 958 -18.12 -26.25 16.21
N PRO A 959 -17.30 -27.04 16.92
CA PRO A 959 -17.03 -26.80 18.33
C PRO A 959 -16.47 -25.39 18.54
N ILE A 960 -16.95 -24.74 19.59
CA ILE A 960 -16.43 -23.46 20.05
C ILE A 960 -15.71 -23.71 21.37
N LYS A 961 -14.47 -23.26 21.45
CA LYS A 961 -13.70 -23.23 22.69
C LYS A 961 -13.71 -21.80 23.21
N GLU A 962 -14.19 -21.62 24.43
CA GLU A 962 -13.98 -20.38 25.17
C GLU A 962 -12.47 -20.21 25.41
N ASP A 963 -11.89 -19.17 24.81
CA ASP A 963 -10.49 -18.83 24.97
C ASP A 963 -10.39 -17.68 25.99
N ALA A 964 -10.63 -17.97 27.27
CA ALA A 964 -10.27 -17.06 28.36
C ALA A 964 -8.79 -17.29 28.77
N GLU A 965 -8.11 -16.28 29.32
CA GLU A 965 -6.81 -16.50 30.00
C GLU A 965 -6.83 -17.67 30.97
#